data_AF-A0A2S7P7F8-F1
#
_entry.id   AF-A0A2S7P7F8-F1
#
_cell.length_a   1.000
_cell.length_b   1.000
_cell.length_c   1.000
_cell.angle_alpha   90.00
_cell.angle_beta   90.00
_cell.angle_gamma   90.00
#
_symmetry.space_group_name_H-M   'P 1'
#
loop_
_entity.id
_entity.type
_entity.pdbx_description
1 polymer ?
#
loop_
_entity_poly.entity_id
_entity_poly.type
_entity_poly.pdbx_seq_one_letter_code
_entity_poly.pdbx_strand_id
1 'polypeptide(L)'
;MTKALPTSAADLVDCNHAVAGHDGTLSDVDGELFIKPCTDAEIAFYNETIAHHQEFYEFMPTFLGTLKLDEDQSKNIEEKGIQLAAQLALPAAIAPAVPVAKLKKIDTNQALVLENSTYGFVKPNILDVKLGVRLWADDAPQEKKIRFNKVTAETTHKDFGFRIAGMRVWQGPNAKGKDIDEEGYKKYNKDFGRLQVNNDNVFEAFRDFLFTESAGIDKELGQLISQAFLIDLLRIQSILEKQESRMYSASLLLVYEGDGAALRTAMEEASRSPAPTNGHASTSSGETPSVFDEDEDEDEMEDESCPKIYSIKIIDFAHAEWTPGAGPDENALVGVRSVAKMLRKLATAVPAAVAASNKAIHELQANSEWRFEVAVGSTVEVKVVSGTAEIFGTELALKTPYKFSSTKSSIYTWHGCRLEVSGACEEYTAEETPMVTYVNTHFALENLRVEASKTGREGPRVLIVGPSNAGKTSLVKLLTAYAVRMGRQPLVVNTDSREGMLSVPGSLTAAVFGSVLDVEEGWGSSPTSGPSPVPVKLPLCYYYGLQSPEDNPKLFKPIVGRLALAATSRVEDDEVCKTTGMIIDTPGIISQGKGGYDIISHIVAEFSVNIILTLGSERLHSDMVRRFSAHKTGSGEVITIVKLDKSGGCVDRDDVFMQQMREASIKEYFFGDAKRTLSPHTQQVNFDELSIFKIREAHSMMASFLPGGDEEYEEALYEKVEPSQAMLHCLFAVMHASTRDSQDTIRDAGVMGFVYVADVDEKKKKVKILAPLNTRVTDRPLVWGSWPESTGSLMA
;
A
#
# COMPACT_ATOMS: atom_id res chain seq x y z
N MET A 1 -22.33 -7.96 16.10
CA MET A 1 -22.99 -7.74 17.40
C MET A 1 -24.49 -7.51 17.24
N THR A 2 -25.31 -8.18 18.04
CA THR A 2 -26.78 -8.03 18.08
C THR A 2 -27.24 -7.85 19.53
N LYS A 3 -26.92 -6.70 20.12
CA LYS A 3 -27.39 -6.33 21.47
C LYS A 3 -28.90 -6.10 21.47
N ALA A 4 -29.57 -6.56 22.52
CA ALA A 4 -31.00 -6.32 22.67
C ALA A 4 -31.28 -4.83 22.93
N LEU A 5 -32.23 -4.24 22.18
CA LEU A 5 -32.66 -2.86 22.41
C LEU A 5 -33.23 -2.71 23.83
N PRO A 6 -32.85 -1.66 24.60
CA PRO A 6 -33.30 -1.50 25.98
C PRO A 6 -34.81 -1.31 26.04
N THR A 7 -35.49 -2.23 26.71
CA THR A 7 -36.97 -2.28 26.78
C THR A 7 -37.56 -1.40 27.87
N SER A 8 -36.74 -0.74 28.69
CA SER A 8 -37.18 0.20 29.73
C SER A 8 -36.21 1.38 29.86
N ALA A 9 -36.70 2.52 30.36
CA ALA A 9 -35.85 3.66 30.68
C ALA A 9 -35.19 3.58 32.08
N ALA A 10 -35.36 2.48 32.82
CA ALA A 10 -34.61 2.24 34.06
C ALA A 10 -33.15 1.84 33.78
N ASP A 11 -32.89 1.33 32.57
CA ASP A 11 -31.61 0.78 32.11
C ASP A 11 -30.73 1.86 31.43
N LEU A 12 -31.09 3.14 31.58
CA LEU A 12 -30.50 4.28 30.86
C LEU A 12 -29.86 5.32 31.80
N VAL A 13 -28.75 5.92 31.33
CA VAL A 13 -27.94 6.90 32.04
C VAL A 13 -27.74 8.18 31.22
N ASP A 14 -27.36 9.28 31.88
CA ASP A 14 -27.07 10.55 31.19
C ASP A 14 -25.74 10.45 30.40
N CYS A 15 -25.74 10.89 29.14
CA CYS A 15 -24.58 10.73 28.24
C CYS A 15 -23.45 11.74 28.55
N ASN A 16 -22.58 11.40 29.50
CA ASN A 16 -21.45 12.23 29.98
C ASN A 16 -20.42 12.64 28.90
N HIS A 17 -20.46 12.04 27.71
CA HIS A 17 -19.54 12.34 26.60
C HIS A 17 -20.11 13.31 25.55
N ALA A 18 -21.34 13.81 25.73
CA ALA A 18 -21.96 14.79 24.85
C ALA A 18 -21.26 16.17 24.92
N VAL A 19 -20.30 16.41 24.01
CA VAL A 19 -19.46 17.63 24.01
C VAL A 19 -20.25 18.90 23.66
N ALA A 20 -21.24 18.77 22.76
CA ALA A 20 -22.32 19.72 22.58
C ALA A 20 -23.52 19.01 21.93
N GLY A 21 -24.63 18.90 22.65
CA GLY A 21 -25.83 18.18 22.19
C GLY A 21 -27.13 18.83 22.64
N HIS A 22 -28.26 18.14 22.40
CA HIS A 22 -29.56 18.50 22.96
C HIS A 22 -29.67 18.03 24.42
N ASP A 23 -30.29 18.84 25.27
CA ASP A 23 -30.59 18.46 26.65
C ASP A 23 -31.52 17.22 26.65
N GLY A 24 -31.16 16.17 27.40
CA GLY A 24 -31.93 14.92 27.48
C GLY A 24 -31.51 13.79 26.52
N THR A 25 -30.29 13.82 25.97
CA THR A 25 -29.69 12.64 25.30
C THR A 25 -29.20 11.61 26.33
N LEU A 26 -29.64 10.36 26.19
CA LEU A 26 -29.33 9.26 27.10
C LEU A 26 -28.35 8.26 26.46
N SER A 27 -27.78 7.40 27.29
CA SER A 27 -27.01 6.22 26.89
C SER A 27 -27.53 4.98 27.61
N ASP A 28 -27.24 3.78 27.12
CA ASP A 28 -27.30 2.57 27.95
C ASP A 28 -26.17 2.55 29.00
N VAL A 29 -26.26 1.65 29.98
CA VAL A 29 -25.27 1.55 31.06
C VAL A 29 -23.84 1.24 30.59
N ASP A 30 -23.68 0.58 29.45
CA ASP A 30 -22.36 0.20 28.91
C ASP A 30 -21.74 1.27 28.00
N GLY A 31 -22.51 2.30 27.61
CA GLY A 31 -22.06 3.40 26.75
C GLY A 31 -22.04 3.09 25.24
N GLU A 32 -22.67 1.99 24.81
CA GLU A 32 -22.69 1.47 23.44
C GLU A 32 -23.81 2.08 22.59
N LEU A 33 -24.95 2.39 23.22
CA LEU A 33 -26.14 2.93 22.59
C LEU A 33 -26.31 4.41 22.93
N PHE A 34 -26.53 5.24 21.91
CA PHE A 34 -26.85 6.66 22.02
C PHE A 34 -28.32 6.90 21.69
N ILE A 35 -29.07 7.46 22.66
CA ILE A 35 -30.52 7.57 22.60
C ILE A 35 -30.92 9.04 22.54
N LYS A 36 -31.54 9.43 21.42
CA LYS A 36 -31.80 10.83 21.06
C LYS A 36 -33.30 11.10 20.90
N PRO A 37 -33.93 11.94 21.74
CA PRO A 37 -35.28 12.46 21.50
C PRO A 37 -35.40 13.13 20.12
N CYS A 38 -36.43 12.78 19.36
CA CYS A 38 -36.49 13.02 17.92
C CYS A 38 -37.90 13.33 17.41
N THR A 39 -38.01 13.91 16.22
CA THR A 39 -39.29 14.14 15.54
C THR A 39 -39.63 12.99 14.59
N ASP A 40 -40.92 12.81 14.27
CA ASP A 40 -41.36 11.86 13.23
C ASP A 40 -40.70 12.13 11.87
N ALA A 41 -40.35 13.40 11.58
CA ALA A 41 -39.60 13.79 10.39
C ALA A 41 -38.13 13.31 10.42
N GLU A 42 -37.46 13.36 11.58
CA GLU A 42 -36.11 12.78 11.73
C GLU A 42 -36.16 11.26 11.54
N ILE A 43 -37.16 10.58 12.15
CA ILE A 43 -37.39 9.14 11.96
C ILE A 43 -37.66 8.82 10.48
N ALA A 44 -38.49 9.60 9.78
CA ALA A 44 -38.76 9.42 8.35
C ALA A 44 -37.49 9.54 7.51
N PHE A 45 -36.66 10.57 7.76
CA PHE A 45 -35.39 10.77 7.07
C PHE A 45 -34.43 9.59 7.25
N TYR A 46 -34.30 9.04 8.48
CA TYR A 46 -33.49 7.83 8.72
C TYR A 46 -34.00 6.63 7.91
N ASN A 47 -35.31 6.34 7.95
CA ASN A 47 -35.89 5.19 7.24
C ASN A 47 -35.80 5.32 5.71
N GLU A 48 -36.09 6.49 5.15
CA GLU A 48 -35.95 6.77 3.71
C GLU A 48 -34.49 6.65 3.26
N THR A 49 -33.55 7.10 4.09
CA THR A 49 -32.12 6.99 3.81
C THR A 49 -31.65 5.53 3.79
N ILE A 50 -32.10 4.69 4.73
CA ILE A 50 -31.80 3.25 4.75
C ILE A 50 -32.40 2.53 3.54
N ALA A 51 -33.61 2.89 3.13
CA ALA A 51 -34.32 2.26 2.02
C ALA A 51 -33.75 2.62 0.64
N HIS A 52 -33.28 3.85 0.44
CA HIS A 52 -33.01 4.41 -0.89
C HIS A 52 -31.64 5.10 -1.06
N HIS A 53 -30.94 5.44 0.04
CA HIS A 53 -29.71 6.26 0.02
C HIS A 53 -28.56 5.59 0.80
N GLN A 54 -28.29 4.30 0.51
CA GLN A 54 -27.32 3.48 1.25
C GLN A 54 -25.90 4.09 1.32
N GLU A 55 -25.42 4.76 0.26
CA GLU A 55 -24.14 5.47 0.29
C GLU A 55 -24.09 6.57 1.37
N PHE A 56 -25.21 7.27 1.61
CA PHE A 56 -25.32 8.30 2.65
C PHE A 56 -25.43 7.67 4.04
N TYR A 57 -26.17 6.56 4.16
CA TYR A 57 -26.35 5.86 5.43
C TYR A 57 -25.03 5.35 6.04
N GLU A 58 -24.03 5.00 5.22
CA GLU A 58 -22.67 4.66 5.68
C GLU A 58 -22.08 5.76 6.60
N PHE A 59 -22.38 7.02 6.31
CA PHE A 59 -21.91 8.19 7.07
C PHE A 59 -22.90 8.66 8.14
N MET A 60 -24.00 7.96 8.39
CA MET A 60 -24.90 8.20 9.52
C MET A 60 -24.54 7.28 10.71
N PRO A 61 -24.84 7.66 11.96
CA PRO A 61 -24.81 6.73 13.08
C PRO A 61 -25.76 5.55 12.79
N THR A 62 -25.32 4.33 13.08
CA THR A 62 -26.07 3.10 12.82
C THR A 62 -27.42 3.17 13.54
N PHE A 63 -28.53 3.18 12.81
CA PHE A 63 -29.87 3.26 13.36
C PHE A 63 -30.40 1.88 13.70
N LEU A 64 -30.65 1.67 14.99
CA LEU A 64 -31.01 0.37 15.56
C LEU A 64 -32.51 0.26 15.86
N GLY A 65 -33.23 1.39 15.87
CA GLY A 65 -34.68 1.44 16.00
C GLY A 65 -35.18 2.71 16.70
N THR A 66 -36.48 2.73 17.03
CA THR A 66 -37.10 3.80 17.83
C THR A 66 -37.63 3.28 19.15
N LEU A 67 -37.43 4.04 20.23
CA LEU A 67 -38.07 3.82 21.53
C LEU A 67 -39.22 4.80 21.74
N LYS A 68 -40.24 4.34 22.47
CA LYS A 68 -41.26 5.22 23.06
C LYS A 68 -40.89 5.48 24.52
N LEU A 69 -40.96 6.73 24.93
CA LEU A 69 -40.67 7.16 26.30
C LEU A 69 -41.99 7.41 27.03
N ASP A 70 -42.19 6.78 28.18
CA ASP A 70 -43.44 6.94 28.95
C ASP A 70 -43.55 8.33 29.59
N GLU A 71 -44.78 8.75 29.88
CA GLU A 71 -45.08 10.08 30.45
C GLU A 71 -44.44 10.30 31.84
N ASP A 72 -44.23 9.24 32.63
CA ASP A 72 -43.51 9.34 33.92
C ASP A 72 -41.98 9.29 33.76
N GLN A 73 -41.47 8.60 32.74
CA GLN A 73 -40.03 8.58 32.44
C GLN A 73 -39.56 9.97 31.96
N SER A 74 -40.43 10.66 31.21
CA SER A 74 -40.25 12.06 30.81
C SER A 74 -40.09 13.04 31.99
N LYS A 75 -40.49 12.65 33.21
CA LYS A 75 -40.35 13.42 34.47
C LYS A 75 -39.11 13.02 35.26
N ASN A 76 -38.72 11.73 35.27
CA ASN A 76 -37.44 11.29 35.85
C ASN A 76 -36.23 11.98 35.19
N ILE A 77 -36.32 12.26 33.88
CA ILE A 77 -35.33 13.04 33.14
C ILE A 77 -35.32 14.52 33.59
N GLU A 78 -36.47 15.07 33.99
CA GLU A 78 -36.56 16.43 34.53
C GLU A 78 -35.92 16.54 35.93
N GLU A 79 -36.16 15.58 36.82
CA GLU A 79 -35.58 15.63 38.18
C GLU A 79 -34.05 15.48 38.17
N LYS A 80 -33.50 14.52 37.41
CA LYS A 80 -32.03 14.35 37.27
C LYS A 80 -31.36 15.55 36.61
N GLY A 81 -31.91 16.04 35.50
CA GLY A 81 -31.36 17.20 34.78
C GLY A 81 -31.33 18.48 35.62
N ILE A 82 -32.34 18.69 36.47
CA ILE A 82 -32.39 19.80 37.42
C ILE A 82 -31.34 19.64 38.53
N GLN A 83 -31.10 18.42 39.03
CA GLN A 83 -30.05 18.17 40.04
C GLN A 83 -28.65 18.40 39.49
N LEU A 84 -28.33 17.92 38.29
CA LEU A 84 -27.00 18.11 37.68
C LEU A 84 -26.73 19.59 37.36
N ALA A 85 -27.74 20.30 36.84
CA ALA A 85 -27.67 21.75 36.61
C ALA A 85 -27.51 22.55 37.92
N ALA A 86 -28.03 22.06 39.04
CA ALA A 86 -27.83 22.68 40.35
C ALA A 86 -26.43 22.39 40.95
N GLN A 87 -25.85 21.22 40.71
CA GLN A 87 -24.51 20.87 41.21
C GLN A 87 -23.39 21.65 40.52
N LEU A 88 -23.56 22.04 39.26
CA LEU A 88 -22.57 22.84 38.51
C LEU A 88 -22.68 24.36 38.75
N ALA A 89 -23.63 24.83 39.56
CA ALA A 89 -23.93 26.25 39.77
C ALA A 89 -23.34 26.81 41.08
N LEU A 90 -22.03 27.12 41.09
CA LEU A 90 -21.44 27.95 42.16
C LEU A 90 -21.89 29.43 42.04
N PRO A 91 -22.11 30.15 43.18
CA PRO A 91 -23.02 31.30 43.20
C PRO A 91 -22.39 32.70 43.01
N ALA A 92 -23.26 33.65 42.66
CA ALA A 92 -23.07 35.11 42.53
C ALA A 92 -22.27 35.57 41.28
N ALA A 93 -22.58 36.72 40.65
CA ALA A 93 -23.17 37.95 41.21
C ALA A 93 -24.27 38.60 40.33
N ILE A 94 -24.77 39.77 40.78
CA ILE A 94 -26.03 40.40 40.36
C ILE A 94 -25.86 41.29 39.11
N ALA A 95 -26.63 40.99 38.07
CA ALA A 95 -26.95 41.88 36.93
C ALA A 95 -28.41 41.62 36.48
N PRO A 96 -29.12 42.60 35.87
CA PRO A 96 -30.58 42.51 35.70
C PRO A 96 -31.01 41.45 34.66
N ALA A 97 -32.12 40.79 34.95
CA ALA A 97 -32.59 39.62 34.20
C ALA A 97 -33.08 39.96 32.79
N VAL A 98 -32.27 39.64 31.78
CA VAL A 98 -32.80 39.21 30.48
C VAL A 98 -33.36 37.80 30.68
N PRO A 99 -34.61 37.50 30.27
CA PRO A 99 -35.15 36.16 30.43
C PRO A 99 -34.32 35.17 29.62
N VAL A 100 -33.66 34.24 30.32
CA VAL A 100 -32.97 33.09 29.68
C VAL A 100 -34.05 32.28 28.96
N ALA A 101 -34.11 32.45 27.65
CA ALA A 101 -35.12 31.81 26.82
C ALA A 101 -34.92 30.30 26.87
N LYS A 102 -35.75 29.61 27.67
CA LYS A 102 -35.77 28.14 27.79
C LYS A 102 -35.59 27.53 26.40
N LEU A 103 -34.52 26.77 26.21
CA LEU A 103 -34.35 25.97 25.01
C LEU A 103 -35.55 25.03 24.96
N LYS A 104 -36.37 25.16 23.90
CA LYS A 104 -37.59 24.35 23.79
C LYS A 104 -37.18 22.89 23.59
N LYS A 105 -37.45 22.08 24.62
CA LYS A 105 -37.53 20.62 24.58
C LYS A 105 -38.28 20.21 23.31
N ILE A 106 -37.81 19.16 22.62
CA ILE A 106 -38.58 18.55 21.54
C ILE A 106 -39.72 17.80 22.23
N ASP A 107 -40.95 18.19 21.94
CA ASP A 107 -42.15 17.78 22.71
C ASP A 107 -42.68 16.45 22.14
N THR A 108 -41.90 15.39 22.33
CA THR A 108 -42.01 14.11 21.59
C THR A 108 -41.74 12.91 22.49
N ASN A 109 -42.71 11.98 22.57
CA ASN A 109 -42.60 10.72 23.32
C ASN A 109 -41.82 9.64 22.53
N GLN A 110 -40.93 10.02 21.62
CA GLN A 110 -40.15 9.12 20.75
C GLN A 110 -38.67 9.51 20.72
N ALA A 111 -37.81 8.50 20.68
CA ALA A 111 -36.36 8.66 20.55
C ALA A 111 -35.78 7.66 19.52
N LEU A 112 -34.75 8.09 18.79
CA LEU A 112 -33.90 7.21 17.99
C LEU A 112 -32.97 6.44 18.93
N VAL A 113 -32.73 5.16 18.64
CA VAL A 113 -31.59 4.40 19.16
C VAL A 113 -30.53 4.33 18.07
N LEU A 114 -29.35 4.85 18.36
CA LEU A 114 -28.20 4.90 17.47
C LEU A 114 -27.01 4.19 18.12
N GLU A 115 -26.09 3.64 17.33
CA GLU A 115 -24.77 3.25 17.84
C GLU A 115 -24.00 4.49 18.33
N ASN A 116 -23.42 4.42 19.54
CA ASN A 116 -22.59 5.50 20.05
C ASN A 116 -21.26 5.57 19.29
N SER A 117 -21.05 6.66 18.56
CA SER A 117 -19.82 6.90 17.78
C SER A 117 -18.54 7.09 18.62
N THR A 118 -18.64 7.16 19.96
CA THR A 118 -17.48 7.16 20.86
C THR A 118 -17.20 5.81 21.53
N TYR A 119 -18.02 4.78 21.29
CA TYR A 119 -17.83 3.44 21.87
C TYR A 119 -16.80 2.65 21.07
N GLY A 120 -15.89 1.94 21.76
CA GLY A 120 -14.74 1.24 21.17
C GLY A 120 -13.44 2.06 21.07
N PHE A 121 -13.37 3.22 21.75
CA PHE A 121 -12.17 4.06 21.91
C PHE A 121 -11.70 4.05 23.37
N VAL A 122 -10.39 4.13 23.60
CA VAL A 122 -9.76 4.18 24.94
C VAL A 122 -9.75 5.61 25.47
N LYS A 123 -9.42 6.61 24.63
CA LYS A 123 -9.49 8.05 24.92
C LYS A 123 -10.04 8.83 23.72
N PRO A 124 -11.36 8.76 23.43
CA PRO A 124 -11.94 9.43 22.28
C PRO A 124 -11.78 10.95 22.31
N ASN A 125 -10.98 11.48 21.38
CA ASN A 125 -10.95 12.89 21.02
C ASN A 125 -12.13 13.19 20.08
N ILE A 126 -12.95 14.19 20.41
CA ILE A 126 -14.24 14.45 19.76
C ILE A 126 -14.32 15.90 19.27
N LEU A 127 -14.78 16.11 18.03
CA LEU A 127 -15.02 17.43 17.43
C LEU A 127 -16.37 17.45 16.70
N ASP A 128 -17.28 18.33 17.16
CA ASP A 128 -18.58 18.60 16.52
C ASP A 128 -18.48 19.88 15.67
N VAL A 129 -18.70 19.75 14.35
CA VAL A 129 -18.65 20.82 13.37
C VAL A 129 -20.03 21.05 12.76
N LYS A 130 -20.74 22.07 13.28
CA LYS A 130 -22.09 22.47 12.82
C LYS A 130 -22.00 23.11 11.43
N LEU A 131 -22.66 22.50 10.45
CA LEU A 131 -22.68 22.92 9.04
C LEU A 131 -23.77 23.98 8.75
N GLY A 132 -23.63 24.61 7.59
CA GLY A 132 -24.58 25.56 7.02
C GLY A 132 -24.14 27.02 7.17
N VAL A 133 -24.36 27.82 6.13
CA VAL A 133 -24.44 29.28 6.23
C VAL A 133 -25.85 29.68 6.71
N ARG A 134 -26.88 28.95 6.28
CA ARG A 134 -28.28 29.08 6.69
C ARG A 134 -28.64 27.92 7.63
N LEU A 135 -29.09 28.27 8.84
CA LEU A 135 -29.35 27.33 9.95
C LEU A 135 -30.84 27.12 10.26
N TRP A 136 -31.71 27.31 9.27
CA TRP A 136 -33.17 27.25 9.43
C TRP A 136 -33.88 26.77 8.17
N ALA A 137 -34.85 25.86 8.32
CA ALA A 137 -35.76 25.42 7.26
C ALA A 137 -36.79 26.50 6.89
N ASP A 138 -37.41 26.41 5.70
CA ASP A 138 -38.24 27.49 5.15
C ASP A 138 -39.54 27.73 5.93
N ASP A 139 -40.02 26.73 6.65
CA ASP A 139 -41.15 26.80 7.60
C ASP A 139 -40.87 27.69 8.83
N ALA A 140 -39.59 27.90 9.17
CA ALA A 140 -39.20 28.37 10.49
C ALA A 140 -39.81 29.74 10.88
N PRO A 141 -40.29 29.90 12.13
CA PRO A 141 -40.82 31.18 12.61
C PRO A 141 -39.83 32.34 12.45
N GLN A 142 -40.34 33.54 12.19
CA GLN A 142 -39.49 34.71 11.86
C GLN A 142 -38.47 35.05 12.97
N GLU A 143 -38.82 34.85 14.24
CA GLU A 143 -37.91 34.99 15.38
C GLU A 143 -36.74 33.98 15.34
N LYS A 144 -37.02 32.72 14.96
CA LYS A 144 -36.02 31.66 14.78
C LYS A 144 -35.07 32.04 13.62
N LYS A 145 -35.61 32.54 12.51
CA LYS A 145 -34.85 33.03 11.35
C LYS A 145 -33.93 34.21 11.72
N ILE A 146 -34.45 35.25 12.38
CA ILE A 146 -33.67 36.42 12.84
C ILE A 146 -32.55 35.99 13.78
N ARG A 147 -32.84 35.15 14.78
CA ARG A 147 -31.86 34.68 15.77
C ARG A 147 -30.72 33.90 15.12
N PHE A 148 -31.02 33.00 14.17
CA PHE A 148 -29.99 32.21 13.49
C PHE A 148 -29.20 33.01 12.44
N ASN A 149 -29.81 33.99 11.76
CA ASN A 149 -29.08 34.92 10.90
C ASN A 149 -28.05 35.72 11.70
N LYS A 150 -28.38 36.14 12.93
CA LYS A 150 -27.43 36.78 13.83
C LYS A 150 -26.27 35.85 14.21
N VAL A 151 -26.56 34.61 14.63
CA VAL A 151 -25.53 33.60 14.95
C VAL A 151 -24.62 33.30 13.75
N THR A 152 -25.17 33.28 12.53
CA THR A 152 -24.38 33.13 11.30
C THR A 152 -23.41 34.30 11.15
N ALA A 153 -23.91 35.54 11.22
CA ALA A 153 -23.11 36.74 10.99
C ALA A 153 -22.02 36.99 12.06
N GLU A 154 -22.19 36.46 13.26
CA GLU A 154 -21.26 36.62 14.39
C GLU A 154 -20.27 35.43 14.55
N THR A 155 -20.30 34.41 13.68
CA THR A 155 -19.41 33.23 13.78
C THR A 155 -18.86 32.78 12.42
N THR A 156 -17.94 31.80 12.42
CA THR A 156 -17.32 31.26 11.19
C THR A 156 -18.32 30.65 10.20
N HIS A 157 -19.58 30.40 10.60
CA HIS A 157 -20.67 29.99 9.71
C HIS A 157 -20.79 30.91 8.47
N LYS A 158 -20.59 32.22 8.63
CA LYS A 158 -20.69 33.20 7.54
C LYS A 158 -19.65 32.98 6.43
N ASP A 159 -18.38 32.78 6.81
CA ASP A 159 -17.25 32.86 5.88
C ASP A 159 -16.67 31.48 5.51
N PHE A 160 -16.93 30.44 6.32
CA PHE A 160 -16.51 29.05 6.08
C PHE A 160 -17.68 28.06 5.91
N GLY A 161 -18.94 28.47 6.15
CA GLY A 161 -20.09 27.57 6.10
C GLY A 161 -20.17 26.57 7.25
N PHE A 162 -19.34 26.72 8.29
CA PHE A 162 -19.38 25.89 9.49
C PHE A 162 -18.90 26.67 10.73
N ARG A 163 -19.21 26.16 11.93
CA ARG A 163 -18.44 26.47 13.15
C ARG A 163 -18.25 25.23 14.01
N ILE A 164 -17.23 25.26 14.87
CA ILE A 164 -17.10 24.29 15.96
C ILE A 164 -18.28 24.51 16.92
N ALA A 165 -19.01 23.45 17.25
CA ALA A 165 -20.11 23.48 18.19
C ALA A 165 -19.76 22.87 19.55
N GLY A 166 -18.80 21.94 19.59
CA GLY A 166 -18.09 21.50 20.79
C GLY A 166 -16.80 20.74 20.39
N MET A 167 -15.80 20.72 21.27
CA MET A 167 -14.56 19.96 21.07
C MET A 167 -14.02 19.42 22.41
N ARG A 168 -13.58 18.16 22.46
CA ARG A 168 -13.02 17.50 23.66
C ARG A 168 -11.71 16.81 23.27
N VAL A 169 -10.62 17.13 23.97
CA VAL A 169 -9.27 16.64 23.64
C VAL A 169 -8.57 16.12 24.90
N TRP A 170 -8.18 14.85 24.91
CA TRP A 170 -7.31 14.20 25.90
C TRP A 170 -5.98 14.94 25.94
N GLN A 171 -5.46 15.24 27.13
CA GLN A 171 -4.20 15.99 27.28
C GLN A 171 -3.04 15.12 27.78
N GLY A 172 -3.27 13.81 27.94
CA GLY A 172 -2.31 12.85 28.49
C GLY A 172 -2.46 12.62 30.01
N PRO A 173 -1.99 11.47 30.53
CA PRO A 173 -2.35 10.95 31.86
C PRO A 173 -1.86 11.78 33.06
N ASN A 174 -0.95 12.74 32.84
CA ASN A 174 -0.42 13.62 33.88
C ASN A 174 -0.92 15.07 33.78
N ALA A 175 -1.83 15.38 32.84
CA ALA A 175 -2.28 16.73 32.58
C ALA A 175 -3.17 17.27 33.72
N LYS A 176 -2.82 18.45 34.24
CA LYS A 176 -3.58 19.16 35.28
C LYS A 176 -3.59 20.66 35.00
N GLY A 177 -4.78 21.25 34.95
CA GLY A 177 -4.99 22.66 34.60
C GLY A 177 -6.37 23.13 35.05
N LYS A 178 -6.68 24.41 34.84
CA LYS A 178 -8.01 24.97 35.20
C LYS A 178 -9.12 24.56 34.22
N ASP A 179 -8.74 24.24 32.99
CA ASP A 179 -9.66 23.95 31.88
C ASP A 179 -9.63 22.46 31.48
N ILE A 180 -9.15 21.61 32.39
CA ILE A 180 -9.01 20.15 32.23
C ILE A 180 -9.91 19.47 33.27
N ASP A 181 -10.74 18.52 32.84
CA ASP A 181 -11.66 17.79 33.70
C ASP A 181 -10.98 16.66 34.51
N GLU A 182 -11.71 16.04 35.42
CA GLU A 182 -11.19 14.96 36.29
C GLU A 182 -10.82 13.69 35.49
N GLU A 183 -11.34 13.53 34.28
CA GLU A 183 -10.96 12.50 33.31
C GLU A 183 -9.71 12.87 32.48
N GLY A 184 -9.12 14.06 32.67
CA GLY A 184 -7.90 14.52 31.99
C GLY A 184 -8.12 15.13 30.59
N TYR A 185 -9.35 15.49 30.23
CA TYR A 185 -9.67 16.13 28.95
C TYR A 185 -9.84 17.64 29.08
N LYS A 186 -9.36 18.36 28.06
CA LYS A 186 -9.70 19.77 27.83
C LYS A 186 -11.04 19.84 27.09
N LYS A 187 -12.06 20.44 27.74
CA LYS A 187 -13.43 20.58 27.21
C LYS A 187 -13.66 22.00 26.68
N TYR A 188 -13.83 22.13 25.36
CA TYR A 188 -14.15 23.36 24.67
C TYR A 188 -15.65 23.41 24.37
N ASN A 189 -16.38 24.23 25.12
CA ASN A 189 -17.83 24.27 25.06
C ASN A 189 -18.39 25.06 23.85
N LYS A 190 -19.72 25.14 23.78
CA LYS A 190 -20.49 25.86 22.76
C LYS A 190 -20.11 27.33 22.58
N ASP A 191 -19.55 27.97 23.60
CA ASP A 191 -19.18 29.38 23.59
C ASP A 191 -17.74 29.62 23.11
N PHE A 192 -16.84 28.63 23.23
CA PHE A 192 -15.54 28.64 22.54
C PHE A 192 -15.75 28.82 21.02
N GLY A 193 -16.55 27.94 20.42
CA GLY A 193 -16.91 27.98 19.00
C GLY A 193 -17.90 29.09 18.58
N ARG A 194 -18.17 30.06 19.46
CA ARG A 194 -19.02 31.24 19.18
C ARG A 194 -18.35 32.57 19.49
N LEU A 195 -17.48 32.61 20.49
CA LEU A 195 -16.90 33.85 21.04
C LEU A 195 -15.37 33.88 20.95
N GLN A 196 -14.72 32.73 20.70
CA GLN A 196 -13.26 32.61 20.67
C GLN A 196 -12.74 32.16 19.30
N VAL A 197 -13.41 31.18 18.66
CA VAL A 197 -13.08 30.74 17.29
C VAL A 197 -13.59 31.74 16.26
N ASN A 198 -12.69 32.17 15.38
CA ASN A 198 -12.90 33.16 14.33
C ASN A 198 -12.06 32.80 13.09
N ASN A 199 -12.10 33.63 12.05
CA ASN A 199 -11.51 33.33 10.76
C ASN A 199 -9.97 33.18 10.77
N ASP A 200 -9.29 33.78 11.74
CA ASP A 200 -7.82 33.78 11.81
C ASP A 200 -7.28 32.58 12.62
N ASN A 201 -8.04 32.08 13.60
CA ASN A 201 -7.63 30.98 14.48
C ASN A 201 -8.37 29.64 14.26
N VAL A 202 -9.36 29.58 13.37
CA VAL A 202 -10.10 28.33 13.07
C VAL A 202 -9.19 27.20 12.57
N PHE A 203 -8.08 27.50 11.88
CA PHE A 203 -7.09 26.48 11.48
C PHE A 203 -6.34 25.91 12.69
N GLU A 204 -5.91 26.76 13.62
CA GLU A 204 -5.24 26.34 14.85
C GLU A 204 -6.19 25.54 15.75
N ALA A 205 -7.50 25.81 15.75
CA ALA A 205 -8.48 24.98 16.48
C ALA A 205 -8.56 23.53 15.94
N PHE A 206 -8.38 23.31 14.63
CA PHE A 206 -8.23 21.96 14.07
C PHE A 206 -6.84 21.37 14.35
N ARG A 207 -5.80 22.19 14.50
CA ARG A 207 -4.47 21.74 14.92
C ARG A 207 -4.47 21.26 16.37
N ASP A 208 -5.04 22.04 17.28
CA ASP A 208 -5.28 21.68 18.70
C ASP A 208 -6.07 20.37 18.84
N PHE A 209 -6.99 20.08 17.90
CA PHE A 209 -7.73 18.83 17.88
C PHE A 209 -6.87 17.61 17.50
N LEU A 210 -5.96 17.75 16.53
CA LEU A 210 -5.28 16.64 15.84
C LEU A 210 -3.81 16.42 16.25
N PHE A 211 -3.18 17.37 16.95
CA PHE A 211 -1.74 17.34 17.27
C PHE A 211 -1.50 17.61 18.76
N THR A 212 -1.79 16.63 19.62
CA THR A 212 -1.55 16.73 21.07
C THR A 212 -0.31 15.93 21.49
N GLU A 213 0.86 16.57 21.41
CA GLU A 213 2.15 15.96 21.78
C GLU A 213 2.18 15.45 23.24
N SER A 214 1.47 16.10 24.16
CA SER A 214 1.40 15.69 25.57
C SER A 214 0.61 14.40 25.82
N ALA A 215 -0.20 13.98 24.84
CA ALA A 215 -0.90 12.69 24.81
C ALA A 215 -0.14 11.63 23.98
N GLY A 216 1.07 11.93 23.50
CA GLY A 216 1.88 11.03 22.68
C GLY A 216 1.48 10.99 21.19
N ILE A 217 0.54 11.85 20.77
CA ILE A 217 0.19 12.08 19.36
C ILE A 217 1.26 12.98 18.76
N ASP A 218 2.21 12.37 18.04
CA ASP A 218 3.26 13.10 17.33
C ASP A 218 2.76 13.67 15.99
N LYS A 219 3.68 14.30 15.26
CA LYS A 219 3.41 14.89 13.95
C LYS A 219 2.96 13.83 12.92
N GLU A 220 3.51 12.63 12.94
CA GLU A 220 3.26 11.60 11.93
C GLU A 220 1.86 10.99 12.12
N LEU A 221 1.51 10.66 13.37
CA LEU A 221 0.16 10.24 13.74
C LEU A 221 -0.89 11.31 13.42
N GLY A 222 -0.63 12.58 13.79
CA GLY A 222 -1.55 13.68 13.49
C GLY A 222 -1.75 13.91 11.98
N GLN A 223 -0.71 13.69 11.16
CA GLN A 223 -0.83 13.73 9.70
C GLN A 223 -1.63 12.54 9.14
N LEU A 224 -1.38 11.31 9.62
CA LEU A 224 -2.10 10.11 9.20
C LEU A 224 -3.59 10.17 9.54
N ILE A 225 -3.96 10.60 10.75
CA ILE A 225 -5.36 10.80 11.15
C ILE A 225 -6.00 11.94 10.34
N SER A 226 -5.27 13.02 10.06
CA SER A 226 -5.76 14.08 9.16
C SER A 226 -6.04 13.56 7.75
N GLN A 227 -5.24 12.63 7.24
CA GLN A 227 -5.41 12.02 5.92
C GLN A 227 -6.61 11.06 5.91
N ALA A 228 -6.78 10.26 6.97
CA ALA A 228 -7.90 9.35 7.14
C ALA A 228 -9.25 10.11 7.14
N PHE A 229 -9.39 11.13 7.99
CA PHE A 229 -10.58 12.00 7.98
C PHE A 229 -10.81 12.71 6.64
N LEU A 230 -9.75 13.07 5.91
CA LEU A 230 -9.88 13.73 4.60
C LEU A 230 -10.48 12.80 3.54
N ILE A 231 -10.11 11.51 3.54
CA ILE A 231 -10.59 10.53 2.55
C ILE A 231 -12.11 10.37 2.68
N ASP A 232 -12.60 10.07 3.88
CA ASP A 232 -14.03 9.90 4.12
C ASP A 232 -14.82 11.22 3.98
N LEU A 233 -14.25 12.36 4.35
CA LEU A 233 -14.92 13.64 4.12
C LEU A 233 -15.08 13.98 2.63
N LEU A 234 -14.20 13.49 1.76
CA LEU A 234 -14.35 13.63 0.31
C LEU A 234 -15.37 12.63 -0.27
N ARG A 235 -15.56 11.47 0.37
CA ARG A 235 -16.69 10.57 0.06
C ARG A 235 -18.02 11.23 0.44
N ILE A 236 -18.13 11.78 1.65
CA ILE A 236 -19.25 12.61 2.12
C ILE A 236 -19.54 13.77 1.12
N GLN A 237 -18.51 14.51 0.69
CA GLN A 237 -18.68 15.58 -0.30
C GLN A 237 -19.26 15.05 -1.61
N SER A 238 -18.73 13.94 -2.15
CA SER A 238 -19.22 13.35 -3.40
C SER A 238 -20.66 12.85 -3.29
N ILE A 239 -21.07 12.30 -2.15
CA ILE A 239 -22.44 11.87 -1.90
C ILE A 239 -23.38 13.08 -1.87
N LEU A 240 -23.04 14.14 -1.14
CA LEU A 240 -23.81 15.39 -1.06
C LEU A 240 -23.87 16.18 -2.39
N GLU A 241 -22.92 15.95 -3.29
CA GLU A 241 -22.92 16.51 -4.66
C GLU A 241 -23.75 15.69 -5.66
N LYS A 242 -24.03 14.41 -5.37
CA LYS A 242 -24.86 13.50 -6.19
C LYS A 242 -26.30 13.40 -5.70
N GLN A 243 -26.51 13.39 -4.39
CA GLN A 243 -27.78 13.08 -3.75
C GLN A 243 -28.38 14.35 -3.14
N GLU A 244 -29.61 14.66 -3.55
CA GLU A 244 -30.19 15.99 -3.34
C GLU A 244 -30.99 16.06 -2.03
N SER A 245 -30.30 16.19 -0.90
CA SER A 245 -30.91 16.49 0.42
C SER A 245 -31.00 18.00 0.68
N ARG A 246 -31.79 18.43 1.68
CA ARG A 246 -31.63 19.74 2.34
C ARG A 246 -31.48 19.54 3.84
N MET A 247 -30.40 20.04 4.42
CA MET A 247 -30.07 19.88 5.84
C MET A 247 -29.78 21.21 6.53
N TYR A 248 -30.60 21.56 7.52
CA TYR A 248 -30.46 22.82 8.25
C TYR A 248 -29.94 22.59 9.67
N SER A 249 -28.73 23.08 9.95
CA SER A 249 -28.05 22.97 11.26
C SER A 249 -27.60 21.55 11.66
N ALA A 250 -27.43 20.66 10.67
CA ALA A 250 -26.72 19.39 10.80
C ALA A 250 -25.23 19.57 11.15
N SER A 251 -24.52 18.48 11.42
CA SER A 251 -23.12 18.47 11.86
C SER A 251 -22.28 17.38 11.22
N LEU A 252 -20.97 17.60 11.15
CA LEU A 252 -19.96 16.54 11.08
C LEU A 252 -19.45 16.27 12.50
N LEU A 253 -19.54 15.03 12.96
CA LEU A 253 -18.90 14.54 14.17
C LEU A 253 -17.64 13.78 13.78
N LEU A 254 -16.48 14.25 14.25
CA LEU A 254 -15.18 13.58 14.07
C LEU A 254 -14.74 13.02 15.42
N VAL A 255 -14.39 11.74 15.46
CA VAL A 255 -13.88 11.03 16.65
C VAL A 255 -12.59 10.28 16.28
N TYR A 256 -11.55 10.33 17.12
CA TYR A 256 -10.36 9.48 16.96
C TYR A 256 -9.73 9.10 18.31
N GLU A 257 -8.88 8.07 18.31
CA GLU A 257 -8.16 7.65 19.51
C GLU A 257 -7.09 8.69 19.90
N GLY A 258 -7.33 9.37 21.03
CA GLY A 258 -6.52 10.48 21.49
C GLY A 258 -5.25 10.09 22.25
N ASP A 259 -5.16 8.86 22.76
CA ASP A 259 -3.94 8.38 23.42
C ASP A 259 -2.97 7.77 22.39
N GLY A 260 -1.76 8.35 22.31
CA GLY A 260 -0.78 7.95 21.30
C GLY A 260 -0.24 6.53 21.45
N ALA A 261 -0.33 5.90 22.63
CA ALA A 261 0.04 4.51 22.77
C ALA A 261 -1.07 3.61 22.21
N ALA A 262 -2.32 3.82 22.63
CA ALA A 262 -3.47 3.09 22.12
C ALA A 262 -3.64 3.26 20.60
N LEU A 263 -3.44 4.47 20.07
CA LEU A 263 -3.54 4.76 18.64
C LEU A 263 -2.49 4.01 17.81
N ARG A 264 -1.23 3.95 18.26
CA ARG A 264 -0.18 3.17 17.56
C ARG A 264 -0.52 1.68 17.54
N THR A 265 -0.91 1.12 18.69
CA THR A 265 -1.35 -0.28 18.80
C THR A 265 -2.51 -0.58 17.84
N ALA A 266 -3.54 0.26 17.81
CA ALA A 266 -4.69 0.09 16.92
C ALA A 266 -4.30 0.14 15.43
N MET A 267 -3.38 1.04 15.04
CA MET A 267 -2.87 1.14 13.68
C MET A 267 -1.95 -0.04 13.29
N GLU A 268 -1.19 -0.60 14.24
CA GLU A 268 -0.43 -1.84 14.04
C GLU A 268 -1.34 -3.07 13.89
N GLU A 269 -2.41 -3.17 14.68
CA GLU A 269 -3.36 -4.28 14.62
C GLU A 269 -4.22 -4.23 13.34
N ALA A 270 -4.65 -3.04 12.94
CA ALA A 270 -5.34 -2.83 11.66
C ALA A 270 -4.45 -2.96 10.41
N SER A 271 -3.12 -3.03 10.57
CA SER A 271 -2.19 -3.36 9.47
C SER A 271 -1.68 -4.80 9.53
N ARG A 272 -1.92 -5.53 10.63
CA ARG A 272 -1.73 -6.98 10.76
C ARG A 272 -2.96 -7.80 10.36
N SER A 273 -4.11 -7.16 10.18
CA SER A 273 -5.40 -7.78 9.92
C SER A 273 -5.99 -7.27 8.59
N PRO A 274 -6.39 -8.14 7.64
CA PRO A 274 -7.11 -7.68 6.45
C PRO A 274 -8.45 -7.06 6.89
N ALA A 275 -8.79 -5.89 6.34
CA ALA A 275 -9.82 -5.02 6.88
C ALA A 275 -11.20 -5.73 7.03
N PRO A 276 -11.82 -5.70 8.23
CA PRO A 276 -13.20 -6.12 8.36
C PRO A 276 -14.09 -5.15 7.59
N THR A 277 -14.73 -5.62 6.52
CA THR A 277 -15.82 -4.89 5.86
C THR A 277 -16.94 -4.70 6.87
N ASN A 278 -17.38 -3.46 7.11
CA ASN A 278 -18.54 -3.17 7.97
C ASN A 278 -19.74 -4.03 7.53
N GLY A 279 -20.11 -4.99 8.38
CA GLY A 279 -20.88 -6.16 7.97
C GLY A 279 -22.35 -5.87 7.63
N HIS A 280 -22.79 -6.31 6.45
CA HIS A 280 -24.19 -6.29 6.05
C HIS A 280 -25.06 -7.26 6.86
N ALA A 281 -26.34 -6.89 7.02
CA ALA A 281 -27.44 -7.84 7.05
C ALA A 281 -28.64 -7.27 6.27
N SER A 282 -29.32 -7.91 5.33
CA SER A 282 -29.07 -9.00 4.34
C SER A 282 -30.47 -9.42 3.81
N THR A 283 -30.54 -10.49 3.01
CA THR A 283 -31.72 -11.17 2.39
C THR A 283 -32.08 -10.70 0.97
N SER A 284 -32.32 -11.57 -0.03
CA SER A 284 -32.16 -13.05 -0.19
C SER A 284 -32.03 -13.36 -1.71
N SER A 285 -31.97 -14.58 -2.29
CA SER A 285 -32.00 -16.01 -1.91
C SER A 285 -31.43 -16.82 -3.11
N GLY A 286 -31.15 -18.13 -3.08
CA GLY A 286 -31.18 -19.15 -2.02
C GLY A 286 -30.94 -20.58 -2.59
N GLU A 287 -30.69 -21.54 -1.69
CA GLU A 287 -30.94 -23.01 -1.81
C GLU A 287 -30.21 -23.84 -2.92
N THR A 288 -29.16 -24.65 -2.66
CA THR A 288 -29.01 -25.96 -1.90
C THR A 288 -29.38 -27.22 -2.73
N PRO A 289 -29.14 -28.50 -2.31
CA PRO A 289 -28.37 -29.07 -1.16
C PRO A 289 -27.41 -30.27 -1.49
N SER A 290 -26.47 -30.60 -0.58
CA SER A 290 -26.15 -31.97 -0.07
C SER A 290 -24.87 -31.97 0.79
N VAL A 291 -24.94 -32.06 2.12
CA VAL A 291 -24.93 -33.27 2.99
C VAL A 291 -23.58 -34.02 3.05
N PHE A 292 -22.85 -33.87 4.16
CA PHE A 292 -22.48 -34.94 5.11
C PHE A 292 -22.01 -34.31 6.45
N ASP A 293 -22.31 -34.98 7.56
CA ASP A 293 -22.12 -34.55 8.96
C ASP A 293 -20.70 -34.98 9.48
N GLU A 294 -20.24 -34.82 10.74
CA GLU A 294 -20.88 -34.86 12.09
C GLU A 294 -19.91 -34.22 13.15
N ASP A 295 -20.43 -33.84 14.33
CA ASP A 295 -19.79 -33.56 15.66
C ASP A 295 -18.76 -32.38 15.82
N GLU A 296 -19.05 -31.35 16.65
CA GLU A 296 -18.75 -31.16 18.11
C GLU A 296 -17.26 -30.90 18.43
N ASP A 297 -16.83 -29.88 19.21
CA ASP A 297 -17.50 -29.06 20.25
C ASP A 297 -17.06 -27.57 20.25
N GLU A 298 -17.67 -26.77 21.14
CA GLU A 298 -17.51 -25.31 21.34
C GLU A 298 -16.17 -24.88 21.99
N ASP A 299 -15.72 -23.64 21.68
CA ASP A 299 -14.92 -22.81 22.60
C ASP A 299 -15.22 -21.31 22.27
N GLU A 300 -15.78 -20.57 23.24
CA GLU A 300 -16.24 -19.19 23.04
C GLU A 300 -15.06 -18.19 23.04
N MET A 301 -14.57 -17.83 21.85
CA MET A 301 -13.70 -16.65 21.68
C MET A 301 -14.58 -15.41 21.53
N GLU A 302 -14.56 -14.53 22.54
CA GLU A 302 -15.34 -13.29 22.57
C GLU A 302 -15.05 -12.38 21.35
N ASP A 303 -16.06 -11.63 20.89
CA ASP A 303 -15.96 -10.62 19.82
C ASP A 303 -15.05 -9.44 20.28
N GLU A 304 -13.73 -9.64 20.37
CA GLU A 304 -12.74 -8.58 20.61
C GLU A 304 -12.74 -7.60 19.42
N SER A 305 -13.63 -6.61 19.49
CA SER A 305 -13.80 -5.61 18.45
C SER A 305 -12.50 -4.86 18.20
N CYS A 306 -11.95 -4.94 16.99
CA CYS A 306 -10.69 -4.29 16.63
C CYS A 306 -10.74 -2.80 17.04
N PRO A 307 -9.71 -2.28 17.75
CA PRO A 307 -9.77 -0.97 18.37
C PRO A 307 -10.01 0.13 17.34
N LYS A 308 -11.01 1.00 17.59
CA LYS A 308 -11.42 2.02 16.63
C LYS A 308 -10.34 3.11 16.54
N ILE A 309 -9.76 3.29 15.36
CA ILE A 309 -8.74 4.31 15.08
C ILE A 309 -9.37 5.70 14.96
N TYR A 310 -10.43 5.81 14.14
CA TYR A 310 -11.19 7.04 13.90
C TYR A 310 -12.61 6.73 13.40
N SER A 311 -13.48 7.74 13.41
CA SER A 311 -14.85 7.69 12.88
C SER A 311 -15.30 9.11 12.49
N ILE A 312 -15.94 9.25 11.32
CA ILE A 312 -16.58 10.50 10.89
C ILE A 312 -18.02 10.24 10.48
N LYS A 313 -18.96 11.00 11.06
CA LYS A 313 -20.41 10.84 10.83
C LYS A 313 -21.11 12.17 10.63
N ILE A 314 -22.12 12.20 9.76
CA ILE A 314 -23.09 13.29 9.64
C ILE A 314 -24.18 13.06 10.71
N ILE A 315 -24.53 14.09 11.48
CA ILE A 315 -25.54 14.04 12.55
C ILE A 315 -26.48 15.25 12.54
N ASP A 316 -27.53 15.21 13.37
CA ASP A 316 -28.60 16.23 13.51
C ASP A 316 -29.49 16.42 12.27
N PHE A 317 -30.38 15.43 12.05
CA PHE A 317 -31.30 15.38 10.92
C PHE A 317 -32.71 15.90 11.22
N ALA A 318 -32.94 16.48 12.41
CA ALA A 318 -34.24 17.01 12.85
C ALA A 318 -34.86 18.09 11.91
N HIS A 319 -34.04 18.68 11.04
CA HIS A 319 -34.43 19.56 9.93
C HIS A 319 -33.71 19.13 8.63
N ALA A 320 -33.80 17.84 8.30
CA ALA A 320 -33.33 17.25 7.06
C ALA A 320 -34.51 16.69 6.23
N GLU A 321 -34.43 16.80 4.91
CA GLU A 321 -35.38 16.24 3.95
C GLU A 321 -34.67 15.83 2.64
N TRP A 322 -35.21 14.85 1.92
CA TRP A 322 -34.78 14.50 0.58
C TRP A 322 -35.57 15.32 -0.46
N THR A 323 -34.86 15.89 -1.45
CA THR A 323 -35.39 16.91 -2.38
C THR A 323 -35.01 16.64 -3.85
N PRO A 324 -35.41 15.52 -4.47
CA PRO A 324 -35.04 15.23 -5.87
C PRO A 324 -35.55 16.26 -6.87
N GLY A 325 -34.65 16.73 -7.75
CA GLY A 325 -34.90 17.79 -8.73
C GLY A 325 -34.55 19.20 -8.26
N ALA A 326 -33.99 19.37 -7.06
CA ALA A 326 -33.62 20.65 -6.47
C ALA A 326 -32.12 21.00 -6.60
N GLY A 327 -31.27 20.06 -7.02
CA GLY A 327 -29.80 20.20 -7.02
C GLY A 327 -29.15 19.90 -5.65
N PRO A 328 -27.80 19.88 -5.57
CA PRO A 328 -27.07 19.52 -4.35
C PRO A 328 -27.20 20.55 -3.22
N ASP A 329 -26.91 20.13 -1.97
CA ASP A 329 -26.98 21.01 -0.80
C ASP A 329 -25.76 21.95 -0.70
N GLU A 330 -25.73 22.99 -1.53
CA GLU A 330 -24.69 24.03 -1.49
C GLU A 330 -24.62 24.78 -0.13
N ASN A 331 -25.64 24.71 0.72
CA ASN A 331 -25.59 25.28 2.07
C ASN A 331 -24.72 24.43 3.01
N ALA A 332 -24.87 23.10 2.97
CA ALA A 332 -24.03 22.17 3.73
C ALA A 332 -22.63 22.02 3.09
N LEU A 333 -22.55 21.94 1.77
CA LEU A 333 -21.32 21.68 1.01
C LEU A 333 -20.27 22.78 1.15
N VAL A 334 -20.64 24.05 1.31
CA VAL A 334 -19.66 25.12 1.62
C VAL A 334 -18.93 24.83 2.94
N GLY A 335 -19.62 24.30 3.94
CA GLY A 335 -19.03 23.82 5.18
C GLY A 335 -18.12 22.62 4.98
N VAL A 336 -18.62 21.55 4.33
CA VAL A 336 -17.88 20.31 4.04
C VAL A 336 -16.59 20.59 3.27
N ARG A 337 -16.66 21.35 2.17
CA ARG A 337 -15.50 21.73 1.34
C ARG A 337 -14.49 22.58 2.12
N SER A 338 -14.96 23.42 3.04
CA SER A 338 -14.10 24.22 3.93
C SER A 338 -13.40 23.37 5.00
N VAL A 339 -14.07 22.40 5.62
CA VAL A 339 -13.44 21.44 6.55
C VAL A 339 -12.43 20.56 5.80
N ALA A 340 -12.78 20.06 4.61
CA ALA A 340 -11.87 19.30 3.75
C ALA A 340 -10.63 20.12 3.35
N LYS A 341 -10.75 21.44 3.21
CA LYS A 341 -9.61 22.34 2.96
C LYS A 341 -8.69 22.50 4.19
N MET A 342 -9.23 22.44 5.41
CA MET A 342 -8.43 22.43 6.64
C MET A 342 -7.74 21.09 6.85
N LEU A 343 -8.48 19.98 6.79
CA LEU A 343 -7.93 18.62 6.90
C LEU A 343 -6.89 18.35 5.82
N ARG A 344 -7.10 18.80 4.58
CA ARG A 344 -6.08 18.70 3.52
C ARG A 344 -4.80 19.42 3.92
N LYS A 345 -4.85 20.65 4.42
CA LYS A 345 -3.65 21.37 4.90
C LYS A 345 -2.92 20.66 6.06
N LEU A 346 -3.61 19.86 6.87
CA LEU A 346 -3.02 19.15 8.02
C LEU A 346 -2.49 17.77 7.63
N ALA A 347 -3.20 17.05 6.75
CA ALA A 347 -2.73 15.81 6.13
C ALA A 347 -1.52 16.05 5.22
N THR A 348 -1.63 17.03 4.33
CA THR A 348 -0.72 17.18 3.20
C THR A 348 0.44 18.12 3.48
N ALA A 349 1.57 17.51 3.85
CA ALA A 349 2.58 17.36 2.79
C ALA A 349 2.18 16.09 2.00
N VAL A 350 1.68 16.29 0.77
CA VAL A 350 0.94 15.34 -0.12
C VAL A 350 1.74 14.06 -0.48
N PRO A 351 1.16 12.96 -1.07
CA PRO A 351 -0.02 12.90 -1.97
C PRO A 351 -1.01 11.69 -1.86
N ALA A 352 -1.92 11.61 -2.86
CA ALA A 352 -2.53 10.40 -3.47
C ALA A 352 -3.78 9.70 -2.85
N ALA A 353 -5.00 10.25 -3.07
CA ALA A 353 -6.28 9.50 -2.93
C ALA A 353 -7.53 10.09 -3.64
N VAL A 354 -7.43 10.80 -4.78
CA VAL A 354 -8.60 11.50 -5.41
C VAL A 354 -8.74 11.27 -6.93
N ALA A 355 -8.01 10.31 -7.51
CA ALA A 355 -7.94 10.14 -8.96
C ALA A 355 -8.98 9.16 -9.58
N ALA A 356 -9.74 8.42 -8.75
CA ALA A 356 -10.62 7.32 -9.17
C ALA A 356 -11.99 7.77 -9.73
N SER A 357 -12.00 8.68 -10.71
CA SER A 357 -13.18 8.98 -11.55
C SER A 357 -12.85 9.70 -12.86
N ASN A 358 -11.78 10.50 -12.89
CA ASN A 358 -11.32 11.17 -14.10
C ASN A 358 -10.58 10.18 -15.02
N LYS A 359 -11.26 9.73 -16.09
CA LYS A 359 -10.60 9.11 -17.24
C LYS A 359 -9.88 10.18 -18.05
N ALA A 360 -8.57 10.24 -17.93
CA ALA A 360 -7.75 11.14 -18.72
C ALA A 360 -7.48 10.56 -20.11
N ILE A 361 -7.38 11.42 -21.12
CA ILE A 361 -7.04 11.04 -22.50
C ILE A 361 -5.78 11.80 -22.90
N HIS A 362 -4.69 11.06 -23.13
CA HIS A 362 -3.37 11.61 -23.46
C HIS A 362 -3.11 11.38 -24.95
N GLU A 363 -2.85 12.47 -25.68
CA GLU A 363 -2.55 12.42 -27.13
C GLU A 363 -1.04 12.56 -27.35
N LEU A 364 -0.36 11.41 -27.43
CA LEU A 364 1.07 11.36 -27.68
C LEU A 364 1.38 11.59 -29.16
N GLN A 365 2.35 12.45 -29.41
CA GLN A 365 2.88 12.72 -30.74
C GLN A 365 3.88 11.63 -31.15
N ALA A 366 4.20 11.56 -32.44
CA ALA A 366 5.20 10.60 -32.92
C ALA A 366 6.58 10.89 -32.29
N ASN A 367 7.21 9.84 -31.76
CA ASN A 367 8.50 9.80 -31.07
C ASN A 367 8.53 10.31 -29.61
N SER A 368 7.39 10.52 -28.95
CA SER A 368 7.33 10.83 -27.51
C SER A 368 6.99 9.61 -26.63
N GLU A 369 7.25 9.73 -25.32
CA GLU A 369 6.77 8.81 -24.29
C GLU A 369 5.92 9.51 -23.23
N TRP A 370 4.89 8.82 -22.76
CA TRP A 370 4.23 9.10 -21.48
C TRP A 370 4.99 8.35 -20.38
N ARG A 371 5.44 9.08 -19.35
CA ARG A 371 6.16 8.54 -18.19
C ARG A 371 5.25 8.63 -16.98
N PHE A 372 5.24 7.58 -16.17
CA PHE A 372 4.35 7.47 -15.02
C PHE A 372 5.00 6.73 -13.84
N GLU A 373 4.71 7.20 -12.64
CA GLU A 373 5.12 6.59 -11.37
C GLU A 373 3.88 6.26 -10.54
N VAL A 374 3.70 4.97 -10.24
CA VAL A 374 2.60 4.44 -9.44
C VAL A 374 3.11 4.18 -8.03
N ALA A 375 2.59 4.92 -7.06
CA ALA A 375 2.91 4.71 -5.65
C ALA A 375 2.53 3.29 -5.18
N VAL A 376 3.21 2.77 -4.16
CA VAL A 376 2.90 1.45 -3.60
C VAL A 376 1.49 1.46 -3.01
N GLY A 377 0.71 0.40 -3.28
CA GLY A 377 -0.72 0.32 -2.96
C GLY A 377 -1.65 1.08 -3.92
N SER A 378 -1.12 1.95 -4.79
CA SER A 378 -1.89 2.56 -5.89
C SER A 378 -1.87 1.69 -7.15
N THR A 379 -2.85 1.92 -8.02
CA THR A 379 -2.91 1.31 -9.35
C THR A 379 -3.29 2.35 -10.41
N VAL A 380 -2.83 2.12 -11.64
CA VAL A 380 -3.28 2.81 -12.84
C VAL A 380 -3.64 1.79 -13.93
N GLU A 381 -4.79 1.98 -14.56
CA GLU A 381 -5.22 1.26 -15.76
C GLU A 381 -4.98 2.13 -16.99
N VAL A 382 -4.31 1.58 -18.00
CA VAL A 382 -3.89 2.26 -19.22
C VAL A 382 -4.32 1.46 -20.44
N LYS A 383 -4.85 2.14 -21.46
CA LYS A 383 -5.47 1.50 -22.62
C LYS A 383 -5.23 2.30 -23.89
N VAL A 384 -4.68 1.67 -24.93
CA VAL A 384 -4.47 2.33 -26.23
C VAL A 384 -5.80 2.43 -26.98
N VAL A 385 -6.32 3.64 -27.17
CA VAL A 385 -7.59 3.89 -27.88
C VAL A 385 -7.40 3.86 -29.40
N SER A 386 -6.29 4.42 -29.87
CA SER A 386 -5.92 4.52 -31.28
C SER A 386 -4.42 4.80 -31.46
N GLY A 387 -3.85 4.38 -32.59
CA GLY A 387 -2.40 4.46 -32.86
C GLY A 387 -1.67 3.23 -32.34
N THR A 388 -0.34 3.31 -32.26
CA THR A 388 0.54 2.23 -31.78
C THR A 388 1.35 2.72 -30.59
N ALA A 389 1.49 1.91 -29.54
CA ALA A 389 2.28 2.24 -28.36
C ALA A 389 3.03 1.01 -27.84
N GLU A 390 4.16 1.21 -27.17
CA GLU A 390 4.99 0.13 -26.65
C GLU A 390 5.62 0.45 -25.28
N ILE A 391 5.70 -0.56 -24.41
CA ILE A 391 6.42 -0.51 -23.13
C ILE A 391 7.70 -1.35 -23.28
N PHE A 392 8.86 -0.71 -23.14
CA PHE A 392 10.18 -1.33 -23.37
C PHE A 392 10.21 -2.26 -24.61
N GLY A 393 9.76 -1.74 -25.76
CA GLY A 393 9.72 -2.44 -27.05
C GLY A 393 8.61 -3.51 -27.22
N THR A 394 7.78 -3.76 -26.20
CA THR A 394 6.63 -4.67 -26.25
C THR A 394 5.37 -3.88 -26.60
N GLU A 395 4.68 -4.26 -27.68
CA GLU A 395 3.57 -3.51 -28.26
C GLU A 395 2.25 -3.71 -27.50
N LEU A 396 1.57 -2.63 -27.12
CA LEU A 396 0.30 -2.65 -26.40
C LEU A 396 -0.86 -2.85 -27.38
N ALA A 397 -1.73 -3.83 -27.09
CA ALA A 397 -2.88 -4.15 -27.93
C ALA A 397 -3.98 -3.06 -27.86
N LEU A 398 -4.52 -2.71 -29.02
CA LEU A 398 -5.61 -1.72 -29.13
C LEU A 398 -6.85 -2.14 -28.32
N LYS A 399 -7.33 -1.20 -27.50
CA LYS A 399 -8.50 -1.30 -26.61
C LYS A 399 -8.40 -2.29 -25.45
N THR A 400 -7.27 -3.00 -25.32
CA THR A 400 -6.96 -3.80 -24.13
C THR A 400 -6.59 -2.89 -22.95
N PRO A 401 -7.21 -3.06 -21.77
CA PRO A 401 -6.74 -2.42 -20.54
C PRO A 401 -5.56 -3.18 -19.96
N TYR A 402 -4.51 -2.45 -19.58
CA TYR A 402 -3.34 -2.96 -18.86
C TYR A 402 -3.26 -2.28 -17.50
N LYS A 403 -3.01 -3.04 -16.44
CA LYS A 403 -2.94 -2.56 -15.06
C LYS A 403 -1.52 -2.54 -14.54
N PHE A 404 -1.14 -1.43 -13.93
CA PHE A 404 0.18 -1.20 -13.37
C PHE A 404 0.06 -0.81 -11.90
N SER A 405 0.89 -1.40 -11.05
CA SER A 405 0.94 -1.20 -9.59
C SER A 405 2.39 -1.06 -9.14
N SER A 406 2.67 -0.20 -8.15
CA SER A 406 3.98 -0.11 -7.49
C SER A 406 5.18 0.00 -8.44
N THR A 407 5.04 0.74 -9.55
CA THR A 407 6.00 0.71 -10.67
C THR A 407 6.30 2.10 -11.24
N LYS A 408 7.51 2.27 -11.78
CA LYS A 408 8.01 3.49 -12.43
C LYS A 408 8.38 3.14 -13.87
N SER A 409 7.66 3.68 -14.86
CA SER A 409 7.72 3.19 -16.24
C SER A 409 7.40 4.25 -17.29
N SER A 410 7.55 3.87 -18.58
CA SER A 410 7.14 4.70 -19.71
C SER A 410 6.50 3.89 -20.84
N ILE A 411 5.58 4.54 -21.56
CA ILE A 411 4.93 4.03 -22.77
C ILE A 411 5.30 4.97 -23.91
N TYR A 412 6.02 4.44 -24.89
CA TYR A 412 6.56 5.16 -26.04
C TYR A 412 5.69 4.96 -27.29
N THR A 413 5.75 5.89 -28.26
CA THR A 413 5.14 5.70 -29.58
C THR A 413 5.99 6.22 -30.73
N TRP A 414 6.22 5.36 -31.73
CA TRP A 414 6.90 5.73 -32.99
C TRP A 414 6.02 6.56 -33.95
N HIS A 415 4.70 6.56 -33.77
CA HIS A 415 3.75 7.05 -34.78
C HIS A 415 2.67 7.99 -34.22
N GLY A 416 2.63 8.16 -32.89
CA GLY A 416 1.56 8.84 -32.17
C GLY A 416 0.45 7.87 -31.76
N CYS A 417 -0.16 8.14 -30.61
CA CYS A 417 -1.26 7.34 -30.09
C CYS A 417 -2.14 8.14 -29.11
N ARG A 418 -3.32 7.60 -28.79
CA ARG A 418 -4.21 8.12 -27.75
C ARG A 418 -4.33 7.09 -26.64
N LEU A 419 -3.91 7.44 -25.43
CA LEU A 419 -4.03 6.60 -24.23
C LEU A 419 -5.25 7.05 -23.40
N GLU A 420 -6.12 6.11 -23.04
CA GLU A 420 -7.12 6.25 -21.98
C GLU A 420 -6.46 5.78 -20.68
N VAL A 421 -6.36 6.68 -19.70
CA VAL A 421 -5.68 6.46 -18.41
C VAL A 421 -6.67 6.69 -17.27
N SER A 422 -6.64 5.84 -16.25
CA SER A 422 -7.41 6.05 -15.01
C SER A 422 -6.77 5.39 -13.80
N GLY A 423 -6.72 6.09 -12.67
CA GLY A 423 -6.03 5.66 -11.46
C GLY A 423 -5.12 6.77 -10.92
N ALA A 424 -4.37 6.47 -9.86
CA ALA A 424 -3.47 7.44 -9.23
C ALA A 424 -2.01 7.16 -9.61
N CYS A 425 -1.40 8.09 -10.34
CA CYS A 425 0.02 8.10 -10.66
C CYS A 425 0.53 9.55 -10.76
N GLU A 426 1.83 9.75 -10.55
CA GLU A 426 2.50 10.97 -10.99
C GLU A 426 2.91 10.78 -12.46
N GLU A 427 2.62 11.75 -13.34
CA GLU A 427 2.73 11.55 -14.78
C GLU A 427 3.22 12.80 -15.53
N TYR A 428 3.94 12.57 -16.64
CA TYR A 428 4.29 13.62 -17.61
C TYR A 428 4.63 13.03 -19.00
N THR A 429 4.59 13.86 -20.04
CA THR A 429 5.03 13.48 -21.39
C THR A 429 6.42 14.03 -21.67
N ALA A 430 7.26 13.24 -22.35
CA ALA A 430 8.60 13.63 -22.77
C ALA A 430 8.82 13.38 -24.27
N GLU A 431 9.31 14.38 -24.98
CA GLU A 431 9.63 14.31 -26.41
C GLU A 431 11.10 13.92 -26.66
N GLU A 432 12.00 14.25 -25.74
CA GLU A 432 13.41 13.88 -25.81
C GLU A 432 13.63 12.46 -25.25
N THR A 433 13.96 11.51 -26.14
CA THR A 433 14.20 10.09 -25.80
C THR A 433 15.41 9.51 -26.55
N PRO A 434 16.17 8.57 -25.96
CA PRO A 434 17.27 7.87 -26.63
C PRO A 434 16.80 6.72 -27.56
N MET A 435 15.49 6.61 -27.84
CA MET A 435 14.90 5.45 -28.53
C MET A 435 15.48 5.22 -29.94
N VAL A 436 15.85 6.27 -30.65
CA VAL A 436 16.54 6.18 -31.96
C VAL A 436 17.90 5.48 -31.81
N THR A 437 18.66 5.79 -30.76
CA THR A 437 19.95 5.15 -30.48
C THR A 437 19.76 3.69 -30.08
N TYR A 438 18.72 3.38 -29.30
CA TYR A 438 18.39 2.02 -28.89
C TYR A 438 17.94 1.13 -30.06
N VAL A 439 17.08 1.63 -30.96
CA VAL A 439 16.64 0.87 -32.14
C VAL A 439 17.78 0.70 -33.18
N ASN A 440 18.64 1.72 -33.34
CA ASN A 440 19.86 1.58 -34.15
C ASN A 440 20.80 0.52 -33.58
N THR A 441 20.93 0.44 -32.25
CA THR A 441 21.70 -0.62 -31.56
C THR A 441 21.07 -1.99 -31.82
N HIS A 442 19.74 -2.11 -31.74
CA HIS A 442 19.04 -3.35 -32.09
C HIS A 442 19.30 -3.79 -33.54
N PHE A 443 19.18 -2.88 -34.52
CA PHE A 443 19.45 -3.22 -35.92
C PHE A 443 20.92 -3.60 -36.18
N ALA A 444 21.87 -2.99 -35.47
CA ALA A 444 23.27 -3.42 -35.53
C ALA A 444 23.46 -4.85 -35.01
N LEU A 445 22.83 -5.20 -33.87
CA LEU A 445 22.83 -6.56 -33.33
C LEU A 445 22.11 -7.56 -34.27
N GLU A 446 21.03 -7.15 -34.91
CA GLU A 446 20.27 -7.99 -35.84
C GLU A 446 21.07 -8.31 -37.11
N ASN A 447 21.83 -7.36 -37.65
CA ASN A 447 22.75 -7.62 -38.76
C ASN A 447 23.78 -8.72 -38.39
N LEU A 448 24.32 -8.67 -37.17
CA LEU A 448 25.24 -9.71 -36.67
C LEU A 448 24.56 -11.08 -36.53
N ARG A 449 23.29 -11.15 -36.10
CA ARG A 449 22.50 -12.40 -36.10
C ARG A 449 22.26 -12.95 -37.51
N VAL A 450 21.99 -12.07 -38.47
CA VAL A 450 21.84 -12.42 -39.89
C VAL A 450 23.16 -12.95 -40.46
N GLU A 451 24.31 -12.41 -40.07
CA GLU A 451 25.62 -12.93 -40.46
C GLU A 451 25.99 -14.23 -39.75
N ALA A 452 25.71 -14.36 -38.45
CA ALA A 452 25.86 -15.58 -37.67
C ALA A 452 25.06 -16.74 -38.29
N SER A 453 23.77 -16.51 -38.57
CA SER A 453 22.86 -17.46 -39.23
C SER A 453 23.31 -17.86 -40.64
N LYS A 454 23.95 -16.96 -41.41
CA LYS A 454 24.53 -17.27 -42.72
C LYS A 454 25.85 -18.05 -42.65
N THR A 455 26.60 -17.93 -41.55
CA THR A 455 27.97 -18.46 -41.41
C THR A 455 28.08 -19.66 -40.48
N GLY A 456 26.99 -20.08 -39.83
CA GLY A 456 27.00 -21.16 -38.84
C GLY A 456 27.75 -20.78 -37.56
N ARG A 457 27.79 -19.49 -37.22
CA ARG A 457 28.44 -18.95 -36.02
C ARG A 457 27.42 -18.59 -34.95
N GLU A 458 27.91 -18.38 -33.74
CA GLU A 458 27.14 -17.75 -32.67
C GLU A 458 26.77 -16.30 -33.01
N GLY A 459 25.63 -15.86 -32.49
CA GLY A 459 25.19 -14.47 -32.51
C GLY A 459 25.94 -13.58 -31.52
N PRO A 460 25.58 -12.28 -31.44
CA PRO A 460 26.20 -11.36 -30.51
C PRO A 460 25.95 -11.75 -29.05
N ARG A 461 27.01 -11.74 -28.22
CA ARG A 461 26.95 -11.97 -26.77
C ARG A 461 27.18 -10.63 -26.09
N VAL A 462 26.08 -9.99 -25.69
CA VAL A 462 26.00 -8.56 -25.35
C VAL A 462 25.93 -8.38 -23.83
N LEU A 463 26.86 -7.63 -23.26
CA LEU A 463 26.88 -7.26 -21.84
C LEU A 463 26.48 -5.79 -21.67
N ILE A 464 25.52 -5.50 -20.78
CA ILE A 464 25.07 -4.13 -20.48
C ILE A 464 25.61 -3.73 -19.10
N VAL A 465 26.43 -2.68 -19.05
CA VAL A 465 27.06 -2.15 -17.83
C VAL A 465 26.76 -0.67 -17.64
N GLY A 466 26.71 -0.21 -16.39
CA GLY A 466 26.26 1.13 -16.02
C GLY A 466 25.81 1.19 -14.56
N PRO A 467 25.81 2.39 -13.95
CA PRO A 467 25.50 2.56 -12.53
C PRO A 467 24.07 2.11 -12.17
N SER A 468 23.78 2.09 -10.87
CA SER A 468 22.41 1.92 -10.36
C SER A 468 21.44 2.90 -11.03
N ASN A 469 20.21 2.46 -11.26
CA ASN A 469 19.11 3.23 -11.86
C ASN A 469 19.40 3.81 -13.27
N ALA A 470 20.47 3.40 -13.97
CA ALA A 470 20.82 3.91 -15.30
C ALA A 470 19.89 3.47 -16.46
N GLY A 471 18.88 2.63 -16.19
CA GLY A 471 17.97 2.08 -17.21
C GLY A 471 18.43 0.79 -17.88
N LYS A 472 19.38 0.05 -17.28
CA LYS A 472 19.97 -1.17 -17.87
C LYS A 472 18.92 -2.24 -18.18
N THR A 473 18.15 -2.64 -17.18
CA THR A 473 17.10 -3.66 -17.30
C THR A 473 16.00 -3.26 -18.29
N SER A 474 15.67 -1.96 -18.37
CA SER A 474 14.77 -1.40 -19.39
C SER A 474 15.33 -1.56 -20.81
N LEU A 475 16.63 -1.34 -21.01
CA LEU A 475 17.31 -1.57 -22.27
C LEU A 475 17.40 -3.07 -22.62
N VAL A 476 17.64 -3.94 -21.62
CA VAL A 476 17.64 -5.41 -21.81
C VAL A 476 16.26 -5.87 -22.27
N LYS A 477 15.18 -5.44 -21.60
CA LYS A 477 13.79 -5.69 -22.02
C LYS A 477 13.52 -5.23 -23.44
N LEU A 478 13.91 -4.00 -23.80
CA LEU A 478 13.74 -3.43 -25.14
C LEU A 478 14.48 -4.22 -26.23
N LEU A 479 15.77 -4.52 -26.04
CA LEU A 479 16.56 -5.28 -27.02
C LEU A 479 16.06 -6.73 -27.17
N THR A 480 15.49 -7.30 -26.10
CA THR A 480 14.82 -8.60 -26.09
C THR A 480 13.50 -8.56 -26.85
N ALA A 481 12.62 -7.59 -26.54
CA ALA A 481 11.30 -7.45 -27.17
C ALA A 481 11.41 -7.23 -28.69
N TYR A 482 12.33 -6.37 -29.14
CA TYR A 482 12.58 -6.18 -30.56
C TYR A 482 13.14 -7.44 -31.24
N ALA A 483 14.03 -8.19 -30.58
CA ALA A 483 14.53 -9.46 -31.12
C ALA A 483 13.39 -10.49 -31.30
N VAL A 484 12.50 -10.60 -30.30
CA VAL A 484 11.29 -11.44 -30.39
C VAL A 484 10.35 -10.98 -31.51
N ARG A 485 10.14 -9.66 -31.69
CA ARG A 485 9.34 -9.10 -32.80
C ARG A 485 9.95 -9.40 -34.18
N MET A 486 11.27 -9.64 -34.26
CA MET A 486 11.96 -10.13 -35.46
C MET A 486 12.05 -11.66 -35.55
N GLY A 487 11.30 -12.41 -34.73
CA GLY A 487 11.26 -13.87 -34.75
C GLY A 487 12.51 -14.56 -34.20
N ARG A 488 13.34 -13.84 -33.42
CA ARG A 488 14.54 -14.35 -32.78
C ARG A 488 14.24 -14.89 -31.38
N GLN A 489 15.16 -15.69 -30.84
CA GLN A 489 15.02 -16.31 -29.51
C GLN A 489 16.25 -16.03 -28.63
N PRO A 490 16.42 -14.79 -28.12
CA PRO A 490 17.59 -14.43 -27.33
C PRO A 490 17.58 -15.17 -25.99
N LEU A 491 18.76 -15.63 -25.56
CA LEU A 491 18.98 -16.01 -24.18
C LEU A 491 19.31 -14.73 -23.39
N VAL A 492 18.43 -14.37 -22.46
CA VAL A 492 18.67 -13.26 -21.53
C VAL A 492 19.23 -13.82 -20.24
N VAL A 493 20.25 -13.15 -19.69
CA VAL A 493 20.89 -13.46 -18.41
C VAL A 493 20.74 -12.28 -17.47
N ASN A 494 20.35 -12.52 -16.23
CA ASN A 494 20.43 -11.55 -15.15
C ASN A 494 21.53 -11.94 -14.17
N THR A 495 22.47 -11.02 -13.93
CA THR A 495 23.52 -11.17 -12.90
C THR A 495 23.38 -10.23 -11.71
N ASP A 496 22.29 -9.46 -11.60
CA ASP A 496 21.96 -8.65 -10.41
C ASP A 496 21.12 -9.47 -9.43
N SER A 497 21.63 -9.71 -8.21
CA SER A 497 20.91 -10.41 -7.14
C SER A 497 19.87 -9.52 -6.43
N ARG A 498 19.84 -8.21 -6.68
CA ARG A 498 18.83 -7.29 -6.09
C ARG A 498 17.46 -7.41 -6.75
N GLU A 499 17.40 -7.79 -8.03
CA GLU A 499 16.19 -7.83 -8.84
C GLU A 499 16.03 -9.20 -9.51
N GLY A 500 14.97 -9.94 -9.16
CA GLY A 500 14.75 -11.29 -9.64
C GLY A 500 14.12 -11.35 -11.04
N MET A 501 14.89 -11.69 -12.07
CA MET A 501 14.33 -12.01 -13.39
C MET A 501 13.75 -13.44 -13.37
N LEU A 502 12.41 -13.54 -13.46
CA LEU A 502 11.65 -14.82 -13.50
C LEU A 502 11.82 -15.71 -12.24
N SER A 503 12.33 -15.14 -11.16
CA SER A 503 12.61 -15.80 -9.88
C SER A 503 12.58 -14.74 -8.77
N VAL A 504 12.69 -15.15 -7.52
CA VAL A 504 12.83 -14.26 -6.36
C VAL A 504 14.18 -13.52 -6.34
N PRO A 505 14.32 -12.40 -5.61
CA PRO A 505 15.61 -11.77 -5.32
C PRO A 505 16.61 -12.74 -4.67
N GLY A 506 17.91 -12.42 -4.75
CA GLY A 506 19.00 -13.32 -4.37
C GLY A 506 19.36 -14.37 -5.43
N SER A 507 18.54 -14.52 -6.48
CA SER A 507 18.77 -15.39 -7.63
C SER A 507 19.65 -14.74 -8.71
N LEU A 508 20.46 -15.54 -9.38
CA LEU A 508 21.07 -15.23 -10.70
C LEU A 508 20.42 -16.18 -11.73
N THR A 509 19.93 -15.65 -12.85
CA THR A 509 19.04 -16.42 -13.75
C THR A 509 19.35 -16.26 -15.23
N ALA A 510 18.95 -17.24 -16.03
CA ALA A 510 19.01 -17.19 -17.49
C ALA A 510 17.78 -17.84 -18.12
N ALA A 511 17.19 -17.23 -19.15
CA ALA A 511 16.01 -17.76 -19.84
C ALA A 511 16.04 -17.45 -21.34
N VAL A 512 15.50 -18.36 -22.15
CA VAL A 512 15.33 -18.15 -23.60
C VAL A 512 13.97 -17.52 -23.87
N PHE A 513 13.96 -16.35 -24.50
CA PHE A 513 12.75 -15.60 -24.81
C PHE A 513 12.31 -15.89 -26.25
N GLY A 514 11.56 -16.97 -26.44
CA GLY A 514 10.99 -17.36 -27.74
C GLY A 514 9.59 -16.79 -28.03
N SER A 515 9.07 -15.93 -27.15
CA SER A 515 7.70 -15.39 -27.19
C SER A 515 7.67 -14.04 -26.46
N VAL A 516 6.64 -13.22 -26.73
CA VAL A 516 6.53 -11.84 -26.20
C VAL A 516 6.71 -11.76 -24.68
N LEU A 517 7.30 -10.66 -24.22
CA LEU A 517 7.26 -10.28 -22.81
C LEU A 517 5.80 -9.98 -22.42
N ASP A 518 5.46 -10.17 -21.15
CA ASP A 518 4.21 -9.61 -20.63
C ASP A 518 4.35 -8.09 -20.45
N VAL A 519 3.24 -7.36 -20.61
CA VAL A 519 3.19 -5.90 -20.53
C VAL A 519 3.22 -5.40 -19.08
N GLU A 520 2.65 -6.15 -18.14
CA GLU A 520 2.47 -5.78 -16.74
C GLU A 520 3.55 -6.42 -15.85
N GLU A 521 3.75 -7.74 -15.94
CA GLU A 521 4.86 -8.46 -15.28
C GLU A 521 6.23 -8.04 -15.88
N GLY A 522 6.23 -7.52 -17.12
CA GLY A 522 7.38 -6.92 -17.81
C GLY A 522 8.49 -7.90 -18.24
N TRP A 523 8.58 -9.08 -17.64
CA TRP A 523 9.32 -10.24 -18.16
C TRP A 523 8.37 -11.37 -18.61
N GLY A 524 7.11 -11.33 -18.18
CA GLY A 524 6.28 -12.53 -18.09
C GLY A 524 6.72 -13.42 -16.91
N SER A 525 6.15 -14.62 -16.84
CA SER A 525 6.18 -15.47 -15.65
C SER A 525 6.80 -16.86 -15.90
N SER A 526 7.19 -17.51 -14.79
CA SER A 526 7.59 -18.92 -14.73
C SER A 526 6.37 -19.87 -14.83
N PRO A 527 6.57 -21.18 -15.06
CA PRO A 527 5.45 -22.11 -15.28
C PRO A 527 4.64 -22.37 -14.02
N THR A 528 3.32 -22.35 -14.16
CA THR A 528 2.34 -22.68 -13.12
C THR A 528 1.51 -23.91 -13.52
N SER A 529 0.79 -24.51 -12.58
CA SER A 529 -0.15 -25.62 -12.85
C SER A 529 -1.40 -25.17 -13.61
N GLY A 530 -1.78 -23.89 -13.51
CA GLY A 530 -2.89 -23.28 -14.25
C GLY A 530 -2.48 -22.69 -15.62
N PRO A 531 -3.46 -22.31 -16.45
CA PRO A 531 -3.21 -21.61 -17.71
C PRO A 531 -2.59 -20.22 -17.46
N SER A 532 -1.76 -19.76 -18.40
CA SER A 532 -1.20 -18.40 -18.39
C SER A 532 -1.63 -17.62 -19.65
N PRO A 533 -1.96 -16.32 -19.54
CA PRO A 533 -2.35 -15.50 -20.70
C PRO A 533 -1.19 -15.24 -21.68
N VAL A 534 0.06 -15.24 -21.19
CA VAL A 534 1.27 -15.09 -22.00
C VAL A 534 2.11 -16.37 -21.88
N PRO A 535 2.73 -16.88 -22.96
CA PRO A 535 3.52 -18.11 -22.88
C PRO A 535 4.67 -17.97 -21.89
N VAL A 536 4.63 -18.79 -20.83
CA VAL A 536 5.58 -18.81 -19.71
C VAL A 536 7.01 -19.04 -20.18
N LYS A 537 7.97 -18.53 -19.40
CA LYS A 537 9.40 -18.69 -19.64
C LYS A 537 9.96 -19.81 -18.77
N LEU A 538 11.06 -20.41 -19.20
CA LEU A 538 11.78 -21.44 -18.43
C LEU A 538 13.12 -20.87 -17.95
N PRO A 539 13.18 -20.27 -16.75
CA PRO A 539 14.42 -19.78 -16.17
C PRO A 539 15.26 -20.93 -15.60
N LEU A 540 16.52 -20.97 -15.99
CA LEU A 540 17.57 -21.56 -15.17
C LEU A 540 17.88 -20.60 -14.01
N CYS A 541 18.03 -21.13 -12.80
CA CYS A 541 18.21 -20.34 -11.59
C CYS A 541 19.33 -20.90 -10.70
N TYR A 542 20.21 -20.03 -10.23
CA TYR A 542 21.18 -20.28 -9.16
C TYR A 542 20.98 -19.26 -8.03
N TYR A 543 21.34 -19.60 -6.79
CA TYR A 543 21.16 -18.71 -5.64
C TYR A 543 22.51 -18.19 -5.13
N TYR A 544 22.65 -16.85 -5.10
CA TYR A 544 23.82 -16.17 -4.53
C TYR A 544 23.56 -15.67 -3.10
N GLY A 545 22.32 -15.26 -2.80
CA GLY A 545 21.87 -14.98 -1.43
C GLY A 545 22.52 -13.82 -0.68
N LEU A 546 23.29 -12.95 -1.36
CA LEU A 546 23.86 -11.71 -0.81
C LEU A 546 23.47 -10.50 -1.69
N GLN A 547 23.52 -9.29 -1.12
CA GLN A 547 23.02 -8.06 -1.76
C GLN A 547 23.94 -7.57 -2.89
N SER A 548 25.26 -7.64 -2.69
CA SER A 548 26.28 -7.18 -3.65
C SER A 548 27.20 -8.32 -4.07
N PRO A 549 27.58 -8.41 -5.36
CA PRO A 549 28.68 -9.28 -5.81
C PRO A 549 30.03 -9.00 -5.12
N GLU A 550 30.20 -7.82 -4.51
CA GLU A 550 31.41 -7.46 -3.75
C GLU A 550 31.41 -8.04 -2.31
N ASP A 551 30.26 -8.50 -1.78
CA ASP A 551 30.14 -9.03 -0.40
C ASP A 551 30.79 -10.41 -0.23
N ASN A 552 30.77 -11.24 -1.28
CA ASN A 552 31.56 -12.46 -1.36
C ASN A 552 31.92 -12.81 -2.83
N PRO A 553 32.99 -12.22 -3.40
CA PRO A 553 33.43 -12.51 -4.76
C PRO A 553 33.93 -13.94 -4.95
N LYS A 554 34.38 -14.62 -3.87
CA LYS A 554 34.76 -16.05 -3.89
C LYS A 554 33.54 -16.94 -4.15
N LEU A 555 32.35 -16.53 -3.69
CA LEU A 555 31.07 -17.22 -3.91
C LEU A 555 30.42 -16.80 -5.23
N PHE A 556 30.38 -15.50 -5.53
CA PHE A 556 29.71 -14.95 -6.72
C PHE A 556 30.30 -15.49 -8.03
N LYS A 557 31.63 -15.48 -8.16
CA LYS A 557 32.32 -15.82 -9.41
C LYS A 557 32.07 -17.27 -9.87
N PRO A 558 32.25 -18.32 -9.03
CA PRO A 558 31.90 -19.68 -9.43
C PRO A 558 30.44 -19.86 -9.84
N ILE A 559 29.49 -19.21 -9.14
CA ILE A 559 28.06 -19.30 -9.49
C ILE A 559 27.80 -18.68 -10.87
N VAL A 560 28.42 -17.52 -11.17
CA VAL A 560 28.39 -16.90 -12.50
C VAL A 560 29.00 -17.82 -13.57
N GLY A 561 30.12 -18.49 -13.29
CA GLY A 561 30.73 -19.47 -14.21
C GLY A 561 29.82 -20.68 -14.47
N ARG A 562 29.08 -21.16 -13.46
CA ARG A 562 28.08 -22.23 -13.64
C ARG A 562 26.87 -21.78 -14.45
N LEU A 563 26.36 -20.57 -14.19
CA LEU A 563 25.31 -19.94 -15.00
C LEU A 563 25.76 -19.76 -16.46
N ALA A 564 27.00 -19.33 -16.70
CA ALA A 564 27.57 -19.15 -18.03
C ALA A 564 27.75 -20.48 -18.78
N LEU A 565 28.30 -21.50 -18.13
CA LEU A 565 28.48 -22.84 -18.71
C LEU A 565 27.12 -23.44 -19.13
N ALA A 566 26.11 -23.37 -18.25
CA ALA A 566 24.80 -23.92 -18.53
C ALA A 566 24.01 -23.09 -19.58
N ALA A 567 24.13 -21.76 -19.57
CA ALA A 567 23.60 -20.90 -20.62
C ALA A 567 24.26 -21.18 -21.98
N THR A 568 25.58 -21.42 -22.00
CA THR A 568 26.33 -21.74 -23.22
C THR A 568 25.91 -23.10 -23.78
N SER A 569 25.82 -24.15 -22.95
CA SER A 569 25.28 -25.46 -23.34
C SER A 569 23.89 -25.32 -23.97
N ARG A 570 22.97 -24.57 -23.34
CA ARG A 570 21.61 -24.34 -23.86
C ARG A 570 21.59 -23.62 -25.21
N VAL A 571 22.60 -22.81 -25.50
CA VAL A 571 22.80 -22.07 -26.77
C VAL A 571 23.48 -22.95 -27.81
N GLU A 572 24.38 -23.87 -27.44
CA GLU A 572 24.96 -24.87 -28.34
C GLU A 572 23.93 -25.91 -28.81
N ASP A 573 23.00 -26.32 -27.93
CA ASP A 573 21.91 -27.27 -28.19
C ASP A 573 20.82 -26.74 -29.15
N ASP A 574 20.78 -25.43 -29.45
CA ASP A 574 19.66 -24.76 -30.11
C ASP A 574 20.12 -23.74 -31.13
N GLU A 575 20.18 -24.13 -32.41
CA GLU A 575 20.66 -23.29 -33.51
C GLU A 575 19.91 -21.94 -33.67
N VAL A 576 18.65 -21.84 -33.22
CA VAL A 576 17.90 -20.56 -33.25
C VAL A 576 18.40 -19.64 -32.14
N CYS A 577 18.63 -20.19 -30.94
CA CYS A 577 19.21 -19.45 -29.83
C CYS A 577 20.68 -19.09 -30.12
N LYS A 578 21.48 -20.05 -30.60
CA LYS A 578 22.87 -19.93 -31.07
C LYS A 578 23.07 -18.75 -32.00
N THR A 579 22.29 -18.67 -33.07
CA THR A 579 22.40 -17.60 -34.08
C THR A 579 21.77 -16.29 -33.63
N THR A 580 20.94 -16.29 -32.57
CA THR A 580 20.40 -15.08 -31.94
C THR A 580 21.38 -14.43 -30.95
N GLY A 581 22.14 -15.24 -30.21
CA GLY A 581 23.08 -14.79 -29.18
C GLY A 581 22.44 -14.47 -27.82
N MET A 582 23.21 -13.81 -26.96
CA MET A 582 22.90 -13.56 -25.55
C MET A 582 22.79 -12.07 -25.23
N ILE A 583 21.95 -11.72 -24.24
CA ILE A 583 21.87 -10.36 -23.66
C ILE A 583 21.99 -10.48 -22.13
N ILE A 584 22.97 -9.81 -21.53
CA ILE A 584 23.37 -9.99 -20.14
C ILE A 584 23.21 -8.65 -19.38
N ASP A 585 22.33 -8.62 -18.39
CA ASP A 585 22.20 -7.49 -17.44
C ASP A 585 23.16 -7.67 -16.25
N THR A 586 23.57 -6.55 -15.66
CA THR A 586 24.55 -6.51 -14.57
C THR A 586 24.13 -5.63 -13.39
N PRO A 587 24.63 -5.90 -12.18
CA PRO A 587 24.29 -5.09 -11.03
C PRO A 587 24.86 -3.67 -11.11
N GLY A 588 24.09 -2.70 -10.61
CA GLY A 588 24.48 -1.28 -10.62
C GLY A 588 25.78 -0.97 -9.86
N ILE A 589 26.08 -1.77 -8.83
CA ILE A 589 27.22 -1.55 -7.93
C ILE A 589 28.57 -1.86 -8.57
N ILE A 590 28.68 -2.92 -9.40
CA ILE A 590 29.95 -3.34 -10.02
C ILE A 590 30.48 -2.37 -11.09
N SER A 591 29.69 -1.34 -11.43
CA SER A 591 30.11 -0.22 -12.29
C SER A 591 30.90 0.86 -11.52
N GLN A 592 31.15 0.66 -10.23
CA GLN A 592 31.93 1.56 -9.37
C GLN A 592 33.17 0.83 -8.81
N GLY A 593 34.20 1.60 -8.42
CA GLY A 593 35.39 1.05 -7.74
C GLY A 593 36.31 0.18 -8.62
N LYS A 594 37.12 -0.65 -7.96
CA LYS A 594 38.03 -1.61 -8.62
C LYS A 594 37.51 -3.05 -8.58
N GLY A 595 36.91 -3.49 -7.46
CA GLY A 595 36.38 -4.84 -7.28
C GLY A 595 35.33 -5.18 -8.34
N GLY A 596 34.35 -4.28 -8.50
CA GLY A 596 33.35 -4.34 -9.56
C GLY A 596 33.92 -4.55 -10.97
N TYR A 597 35.01 -3.86 -11.35
CA TYR A 597 35.62 -4.03 -12.67
C TYR A 597 36.29 -5.42 -12.85
N ASP A 598 36.74 -6.04 -11.76
CA ASP A 598 37.26 -7.41 -11.76
C ASP A 598 36.15 -8.47 -11.73
N ILE A 599 34.91 -8.07 -11.41
CA ILE A 599 33.69 -8.88 -11.53
C ILE A 599 33.12 -8.76 -12.96
N ILE A 600 33.05 -7.55 -13.53
CA ILE A 600 32.75 -7.33 -14.96
C ILE A 600 33.71 -8.17 -15.83
N SER A 601 35.00 -8.18 -15.51
CA SER A 601 36.00 -8.98 -16.25
C SER A 601 35.78 -10.49 -16.16
N HIS A 602 35.23 -10.95 -15.04
CA HIS A 602 34.87 -12.36 -14.89
C HIS A 602 33.66 -12.68 -15.78
N ILE A 603 32.59 -11.88 -15.71
CA ILE A 603 31.39 -12.05 -16.56
C ILE A 603 31.77 -11.99 -18.07
N VAL A 604 32.65 -11.08 -18.47
CA VAL A 604 33.15 -10.98 -19.86
C VAL A 604 33.87 -12.26 -20.31
N ALA A 605 34.66 -12.88 -19.43
CA ALA A 605 35.40 -14.10 -19.73
C ALA A 605 34.48 -15.33 -19.79
N GLU A 606 33.68 -15.58 -18.74
CA GLU A 606 32.82 -16.76 -18.63
C GLU A 606 31.78 -16.83 -19.76
N PHE A 607 31.14 -15.70 -20.12
CA PHE A 607 30.18 -15.64 -21.23
C PHE A 607 30.84 -15.33 -22.59
N SER A 608 32.17 -15.27 -22.68
CA SER A 608 32.92 -14.90 -23.90
C SER A 608 32.36 -13.67 -24.63
N VAL A 609 32.02 -12.62 -23.87
CA VAL A 609 31.31 -11.43 -24.35
C VAL A 609 32.07 -10.74 -25.49
N ASN A 610 31.38 -10.51 -26.63
CA ASN A 610 31.96 -9.82 -27.78
C ASN A 610 31.43 -8.38 -27.97
N ILE A 611 30.38 -7.97 -27.24
CA ILE A 611 29.86 -6.59 -27.26
C ILE A 611 29.59 -6.10 -25.83
N ILE A 612 30.13 -4.94 -25.46
CA ILE A 612 29.85 -4.26 -24.19
C ILE A 612 29.14 -2.93 -24.47
N LEU A 613 27.91 -2.79 -23.97
CA LEU A 613 27.13 -1.56 -24.01
C LEU A 613 27.28 -0.83 -22.66
N THR A 614 27.88 0.36 -22.67
CA THR A 614 28.10 1.16 -21.45
C THR A 614 27.08 2.29 -21.36
N LEU A 615 26.19 2.24 -20.38
CA LEU A 615 25.04 3.13 -20.25
C LEU A 615 25.30 4.25 -19.22
N GLY A 616 25.14 5.51 -19.64
CA GLY A 616 25.06 6.66 -18.74
C GLY A 616 26.32 7.04 -17.94
N SER A 617 27.51 6.53 -18.28
CA SER A 617 28.77 6.88 -17.59
C SER A 617 29.98 6.91 -18.53
N GLU A 618 30.50 8.10 -18.82
CA GLU A 618 31.67 8.28 -19.71
C GLU A 618 32.97 7.77 -19.08
N ARG A 619 33.09 7.82 -17.75
CA ARG A 619 34.21 7.23 -17.01
C ARG A 619 34.20 5.72 -17.17
N LEU A 620 33.05 5.08 -16.95
CA LEU A 620 32.92 3.62 -17.13
C LEU A 620 33.24 3.23 -18.58
N HIS A 621 32.71 3.95 -19.57
CA HIS A 621 33.07 3.75 -20.98
C HIS A 621 34.59 3.82 -21.21
N SER A 622 35.25 4.86 -20.67
CA SER A 622 36.70 5.05 -20.83
C SER A 622 37.52 3.95 -20.16
N ASP A 623 37.13 3.52 -18.97
CA ASP A 623 37.77 2.42 -18.23
C ASP A 623 37.52 1.06 -18.92
N MET A 624 36.32 0.81 -19.46
CA MET A 624 36.01 -0.39 -20.25
C MET A 624 36.79 -0.42 -21.58
N VAL A 625 36.86 0.70 -22.32
CA VAL A 625 37.67 0.82 -23.54
C VAL A 625 39.14 0.54 -23.23
N ARG A 626 39.68 1.15 -22.18
CA ARG A 626 41.07 0.90 -21.74
C ARG A 626 41.31 -0.57 -21.36
N ARG A 627 40.32 -1.23 -20.76
CA ARG A 627 40.45 -2.62 -20.29
C ARG A 627 40.28 -3.64 -21.43
N PHE A 628 39.28 -3.51 -22.28
CA PHE A 628 38.87 -4.57 -23.22
C PHE A 628 39.18 -4.33 -24.70
N SER A 629 39.48 -3.11 -25.16
CA SER A 629 39.68 -2.84 -26.62
C SER A 629 40.83 -3.60 -27.28
N ALA A 630 41.85 -4.00 -26.50
CA ALA A 630 42.96 -4.84 -26.95
C ALA A 630 42.75 -6.34 -26.66
N HIS A 631 41.68 -6.72 -25.94
CA HIS A 631 41.36 -8.10 -25.61
C HIS A 631 40.55 -8.77 -26.72
N LYS A 632 40.60 -10.10 -26.72
CA LYS A 632 39.81 -10.96 -27.58
C LYS A 632 39.08 -12.01 -26.75
N THR A 633 37.95 -12.48 -27.27
CA THR A 633 37.22 -13.64 -26.73
C THR A 633 38.05 -14.92 -26.84
N GLY A 634 37.61 -16.01 -26.20
CA GLY A 634 38.17 -17.35 -26.44
C GLY A 634 38.09 -17.79 -27.91
N SER A 635 37.08 -17.31 -28.65
CA SER A 635 36.93 -17.49 -30.11
C SER A 635 37.79 -16.56 -30.98
N GLY A 636 38.57 -15.64 -30.38
CA GLY A 636 39.48 -14.73 -31.09
C GLY A 636 38.83 -13.47 -31.68
N GLU A 637 37.55 -13.23 -31.36
CA GLU A 637 36.76 -12.06 -31.74
C GLU A 637 37.21 -10.82 -30.96
N VAL A 638 37.13 -9.64 -31.55
CA VAL A 638 37.47 -8.37 -30.87
C VAL A 638 36.26 -7.86 -30.11
N ILE A 639 36.45 -7.49 -28.84
CA ILE A 639 35.37 -6.97 -27.99
C ILE A 639 35.01 -5.54 -28.44
N THR A 640 33.81 -5.38 -28.97
CA THR A 640 33.27 -4.09 -29.42
C THR A 640 32.64 -3.37 -28.22
N ILE A 641 32.90 -2.07 -28.06
CA ILE A 641 32.47 -1.30 -26.89
C ILE A 641 31.72 -0.05 -27.38
N VAL A 642 30.50 0.16 -26.88
CA VAL A 642 29.58 1.20 -27.37
C VAL A 642 29.03 2.00 -26.20
N LYS A 643 29.22 3.33 -26.24
CA LYS A 643 28.56 4.25 -25.29
C LYS A 643 27.10 4.46 -25.69
N LEU A 644 26.20 4.32 -24.71
CA LEU A 644 24.79 4.68 -24.84
C LEU A 644 24.44 5.72 -23.77
N ASP A 645 23.65 6.71 -24.16
CA ASP A 645 23.13 7.72 -23.23
C ASP A 645 21.94 7.15 -22.45
N LYS A 646 21.83 7.47 -21.15
CA LYS A 646 20.70 7.04 -20.34
C LYS A 646 19.43 7.80 -20.73
N SER A 647 18.25 7.20 -20.53
CA SER A 647 17.00 7.96 -20.71
C SER A 647 16.85 9.04 -19.63
N GLY A 648 16.30 10.19 -20.00
CA GLY A 648 15.85 11.21 -19.05
C GLY A 648 14.66 10.74 -18.19
N GLY A 649 14.03 9.61 -18.53
CA GLY A 649 12.99 8.95 -17.73
C GLY A 649 13.52 7.92 -16.72
N CYS A 650 14.83 7.78 -16.58
CA CYS A 650 15.43 6.91 -15.56
C CYS A 650 15.37 7.59 -14.19
N VAL A 651 14.42 7.16 -13.36
CA VAL A 651 14.19 7.67 -12.00
C VAL A 651 15.01 6.91 -10.98
N ASP A 652 15.50 7.60 -9.95
CA ASP A 652 16.11 6.94 -8.81
C ASP A 652 15.07 6.19 -7.95
N ARG A 653 15.49 5.04 -7.43
CA ARG A 653 14.72 4.15 -6.56
C ARG A 653 15.42 4.11 -5.21
N ASP A 654 14.73 4.56 -4.18
CA ASP A 654 15.16 4.48 -2.78
C ASP A 654 15.04 3.04 -2.25
N ASP A 655 15.74 2.75 -1.15
CA ASP A 655 15.81 1.38 -0.64
C ASP A 655 14.50 0.88 -0.01
N VAL A 656 13.57 1.77 0.39
CA VAL A 656 12.23 1.40 0.91
C VAL A 656 11.33 0.94 -0.24
N PHE A 657 11.25 1.70 -1.32
CA PHE A 657 10.58 1.28 -2.56
C PHE A 657 11.17 -0.04 -3.08
N MET A 658 12.50 -0.17 -3.09
CA MET A 658 13.15 -1.41 -3.50
C MET A 658 12.83 -2.57 -2.54
N GLN A 659 12.69 -2.34 -1.23
CA GLN A 659 12.27 -3.39 -0.26
C GLN A 659 10.84 -3.85 -0.55
N GLN A 660 9.91 -2.91 -0.72
CA GLN A 660 8.52 -3.20 -1.05
C GLN A 660 8.40 -3.96 -2.38
N MET A 661 9.25 -3.67 -3.37
CA MET A 661 9.34 -4.46 -4.61
C MET A 661 9.88 -5.89 -4.39
N ARG A 662 10.83 -6.09 -3.47
CA ARG A 662 11.31 -7.45 -3.11
C ARG A 662 10.21 -8.25 -2.42
N GLU A 663 9.55 -7.66 -1.43
CA GLU A 663 8.44 -8.27 -0.70
C GLU A 663 7.28 -8.64 -1.62
N ALA A 664 6.90 -7.75 -2.55
CA ALA A 664 5.89 -8.03 -3.57
C ALA A 664 6.29 -9.20 -4.49
N SER A 665 7.52 -9.22 -5.00
CA SER A 665 8.04 -10.30 -5.86
C SER A 665 8.09 -11.67 -5.14
N ILE A 666 8.39 -11.66 -3.83
CA ILE A 666 8.37 -12.88 -3.01
C ILE A 666 6.93 -13.33 -2.75
N LYS A 667 5.99 -12.42 -2.48
CA LYS A 667 4.57 -12.75 -2.34
C LYS A 667 4.00 -13.31 -3.65
N GLU A 668 4.34 -12.72 -4.80
CA GLU A 668 3.97 -13.20 -6.14
C GLU A 668 4.48 -14.62 -6.42
N TYR A 669 5.71 -14.96 -6.00
CA TYR A 669 6.27 -16.31 -6.19
C TYR A 669 5.45 -17.42 -5.50
N PHE A 670 4.87 -17.15 -4.33
CA PHE A 670 4.06 -18.14 -3.60
C PHE A 670 2.56 -18.06 -3.91
N PHE A 671 2.00 -16.85 -4.03
CA PHE A 671 0.55 -16.60 -4.11
C PHE A 671 0.09 -16.08 -5.48
N GLY A 672 1.00 -15.80 -6.40
CA GLY A 672 0.69 -15.23 -7.71
C GLY A 672 0.16 -13.80 -7.64
N ASP A 673 -0.62 -13.42 -8.66
CA ASP A 673 -1.18 -12.08 -8.82
C ASP A 673 -2.72 -12.09 -8.86
N ALA A 674 -3.32 -10.93 -9.15
CA ALA A 674 -4.77 -10.76 -9.30
C ALA A 674 -5.38 -11.47 -10.53
N LYS A 675 -4.57 -11.90 -11.51
CA LYS A 675 -5.00 -12.66 -12.70
C LYS A 675 -4.71 -14.17 -12.59
N ARG A 676 -3.71 -14.55 -11.80
CA ARG A 676 -3.13 -15.90 -11.68
C ARG A 676 -2.84 -16.20 -10.21
N THR A 677 -3.87 -16.31 -9.39
CA THR A 677 -3.73 -16.68 -7.97
C THR A 677 -3.20 -18.10 -7.82
N LEU A 678 -2.23 -18.29 -6.91
CA LEU A 678 -1.58 -19.57 -6.61
C LEU A 678 -1.88 -20.01 -5.17
N SER A 679 -1.79 -21.32 -4.92
CA SER A 679 -2.10 -21.93 -3.63
C SER A 679 -0.87 -22.67 -3.08
N PRO A 680 0.00 -21.99 -2.31
CA PRO A 680 1.20 -22.58 -1.76
C PRO A 680 0.86 -23.54 -0.60
N HIS A 681 1.66 -24.60 -0.43
CA HIS A 681 1.47 -25.61 0.59
C HIS A 681 2.34 -25.33 1.83
N THR A 682 1.71 -25.34 3.01
CA THR A 682 2.43 -25.35 4.28
C THR A 682 2.78 -26.78 4.70
N GLN A 683 4.03 -27.00 5.11
CA GLN A 683 4.54 -28.26 5.65
C GLN A 683 5.10 -28.02 7.06
N GLN A 684 4.88 -28.95 8.00
CA GLN A 684 5.54 -28.93 9.31
C GLN A 684 6.62 -30.02 9.35
N VAL A 685 7.83 -29.63 9.75
CA VAL A 685 9.05 -30.45 9.64
C VAL A 685 9.81 -30.43 10.95
N ASN A 686 10.41 -31.56 11.35
CA ASN A 686 11.24 -31.64 12.56
C ASN A 686 12.67 -31.13 12.27
N PHE A 687 13.34 -30.53 13.26
CA PHE A 687 14.69 -29.95 13.07
C PHE A 687 15.69 -30.96 12.48
N ASP A 688 15.65 -32.21 12.96
CA ASP A 688 16.57 -33.28 12.56
C ASP A 688 16.39 -33.75 11.09
N GLU A 689 15.28 -33.37 10.44
CA GLU A 689 15.01 -33.64 9.01
C GLU A 689 15.55 -32.54 8.08
N LEU A 690 16.04 -31.42 8.62
CA LEU A 690 16.52 -30.28 7.82
C LEU A 690 18.05 -30.25 7.74
N SER A 691 18.57 -29.84 6.58
CA SER A 691 20.00 -29.58 6.38
C SER A 691 20.20 -28.19 5.81
N ILE A 692 20.34 -27.22 6.72
CA ILE A 692 20.43 -25.80 6.42
C ILE A 692 21.89 -25.37 6.34
N PHE A 693 22.24 -24.67 5.26
CA PHE A 693 23.56 -24.15 4.94
C PHE A 693 23.48 -22.62 4.88
N LYS A 694 23.92 -21.95 5.94
CA LYS A 694 23.98 -20.48 5.99
C LYS A 694 25.16 -19.98 5.18
N ILE A 695 24.95 -18.97 4.34
CA ILE A 695 26.02 -18.31 3.58
C ILE A 695 26.94 -17.52 4.52
N ARG A 696 28.25 -17.60 4.31
CA ARG A 696 29.22 -16.70 4.95
C ARG A 696 29.49 -15.45 4.11
N GLU A 697 29.19 -14.30 4.70
CA GLU A 697 29.61 -12.98 4.21
C GLU A 697 31.12 -12.78 4.43
N ALA A 698 31.84 -12.21 3.48
CA ALA A 698 33.28 -12.00 3.59
C ALA A 698 33.59 -10.76 4.46
N HIS A 699 33.44 -10.90 5.79
CA HIS A 699 33.71 -9.86 6.80
C HIS A 699 35.23 -9.56 6.93
N SER A 700 35.79 -8.95 5.89
CA SER A 700 37.20 -8.55 5.74
C SER A 700 37.56 -7.37 6.66
N MET A 701 37.65 -7.61 7.97
CA MET A 701 38.32 -6.74 8.95
C MET A 701 38.96 -7.48 10.14
N MET A 702 38.53 -8.70 10.49
CA MET A 702 39.06 -9.42 11.66
C MET A 702 40.36 -10.20 11.40
N ALA A 703 40.60 -10.68 10.17
CA ALA A 703 41.82 -11.43 9.84
C ALA A 703 43.10 -10.60 9.99
N SER A 704 43.02 -9.29 9.73
CA SER A 704 44.16 -8.36 9.68
C SER A 704 44.83 -8.05 11.03
N PHE A 705 44.28 -8.53 12.15
CA PHE A 705 44.75 -8.23 13.51
C PHE A 705 45.41 -9.41 14.24
N LEU A 706 45.51 -10.59 13.61
CA LEU A 706 46.18 -11.75 14.19
C LEU A 706 47.71 -11.67 13.97
N PRO A 707 48.54 -11.59 15.03
CA PRO A 707 49.99 -11.46 14.90
C PRO A 707 50.66 -12.82 14.71
N GLY A 708 50.37 -13.46 13.57
CA GLY A 708 50.95 -14.74 13.18
C GLY A 708 50.51 -15.09 11.76
N GLY A 709 51.44 -14.99 10.81
CA GLY A 709 51.20 -15.49 9.46
C GLY A 709 51.66 -16.93 9.34
N ASP A 710 50.73 -17.83 9.07
CA ASP A 710 50.93 -19.06 8.30
C ASP A 710 49.55 -19.61 7.87
N GLU A 711 49.52 -20.26 6.71
CA GLU A 711 48.38 -21.01 6.12
C GLU A 711 47.06 -20.24 5.85
N GLU A 712 46.75 -20.02 4.56
CA GLU A 712 45.39 -19.70 4.10
C GLU A 712 44.49 -20.93 4.27
N TYR A 713 43.83 -21.08 5.43
CA TYR A 713 42.75 -22.05 5.61
C TYR A 713 41.62 -21.73 4.62
N GLU A 714 41.17 -22.72 3.85
CA GLU A 714 40.02 -22.58 2.96
C GLU A 714 38.76 -22.29 3.78
N GLU A 715 38.36 -21.01 3.80
CA GLU A 715 37.14 -20.56 4.46
C GLU A 715 35.91 -21.25 3.83
N ALA A 716 35.28 -22.15 4.59
CA ALA A 716 34.08 -22.84 4.15
C ALA A 716 33.00 -21.85 3.68
N LEU A 717 32.48 -22.08 2.47
CA LEU A 717 31.47 -21.24 1.80
C LEU A 717 30.18 -21.12 2.63
N TYR A 718 29.83 -22.22 3.29
CA TYR A 718 28.63 -22.37 4.08
C TYR A 718 28.92 -22.86 5.50
N GLU A 719 28.11 -22.37 6.45
CA GLU A 719 28.03 -22.88 7.81
C GLU A 719 26.78 -23.75 7.96
N LYS A 720 26.92 -25.01 8.39
CA LYS A 720 25.75 -25.85 8.67
C LYS A 720 25.16 -25.47 10.03
N VAL A 721 23.87 -25.13 10.04
CA VAL A 721 23.18 -24.56 11.21
C VAL A 721 21.89 -25.34 11.55
N GLU A 722 21.51 -25.37 12.83
CA GLU A 722 20.17 -25.81 13.25
C GLU A 722 19.14 -24.67 13.05
N PRO A 723 17.84 -24.99 12.90
CA PRO A 723 16.78 -23.97 12.84
C PRO A 723 16.71 -23.11 14.11
N SER A 724 16.39 -21.82 13.96
CA SER A 724 16.28 -20.87 15.07
C SER A 724 15.39 -19.67 14.73
N GLN A 725 14.97 -18.87 15.73
CA GLN A 725 14.15 -17.66 15.53
C GLN A 725 14.73 -16.69 14.48
N ALA A 726 16.05 -16.62 14.33
CA ALA A 726 16.71 -15.76 13.34
C ALA A 726 16.42 -16.15 11.87
N MET A 727 15.76 -17.28 11.64
CA MET A 727 15.31 -17.75 10.33
C MET A 727 13.83 -17.45 10.08
N LEU A 728 13.09 -16.93 11.06
CA LEU A 728 11.67 -16.61 10.90
C LEU A 728 11.47 -15.56 9.79
N HIS A 729 10.51 -15.81 8.90
CA HIS A 729 10.23 -15.01 7.70
C HIS A 729 11.38 -14.88 6.68
N CYS A 730 12.45 -15.69 6.80
CA CYS A 730 13.51 -15.75 5.81
C CYS A 730 13.17 -16.70 4.64
N LEU A 731 13.77 -16.43 3.48
CA LEU A 731 13.62 -17.21 2.26
C LEU A 731 14.82 -18.14 2.04
N PHE A 732 14.55 -19.40 1.73
CA PHE A 732 15.52 -20.50 1.65
C PHE A 732 15.50 -21.11 0.26
N ALA A 733 16.67 -21.26 -0.38
CA ALA A 733 16.80 -21.90 -1.68
C ALA A 733 16.90 -23.43 -1.53
N VAL A 734 16.03 -24.17 -2.23
CA VAL A 734 16.08 -25.64 -2.29
C VAL A 734 17.01 -26.05 -3.43
N MET A 735 18.21 -26.52 -3.11
CA MET A 735 19.23 -26.81 -4.13
C MET A 735 19.04 -28.21 -4.73
N HIS A 736 19.26 -28.36 -6.04
CA HIS A 736 19.21 -29.64 -6.77
C HIS A 736 20.50 -30.48 -6.54
N ALA A 737 20.79 -30.75 -5.28
CA ALA A 737 21.93 -31.54 -4.79
C ALA A 737 21.46 -32.56 -3.73
N SER A 738 22.39 -33.33 -3.17
CA SER A 738 22.20 -34.15 -1.97
C SER A 738 22.73 -33.44 -0.72
N THR A 739 22.14 -33.72 0.44
CA THR A 739 22.60 -33.23 1.75
C THR A 739 23.98 -33.76 2.20
N ARG A 740 24.60 -34.63 1.38
CA ARG A 740 25.91 -35.25 1.60
C ARG A 740 26.98 -34.80 0.60
N ASP A 741 26.63 -33.97 -0.38
CA ASP A 741 27.58 -33.49 -1.39
C ASP A 741 28.53 -32.42 -0.80
N SER A 742 29.61 -32.10 -1.52
CA SER A 742 30.53 -31.05 -1.07
C SER A 742 29.89 -29.65 -1.17
N GLN A 743 30.43 -28.68 -0.43
CA GLN A 743 29.93 -27.30 -0.49
C GLN A 743 30.03 -26.72 -1.91
N ASP A 744 31.08 -27.05 -2.66
CA ASP A 744 31.19 -26.71 -4.09
C ASP A 744 30.05 -27.30 -4.93
N THR A 745 29.69 -28.57 -4.72
CA THR A 745 28.58 -29.21 -5.45
C THR A 745 27.23 -28.60 -5.07
N ILE A 746 27.04 -28.21 -3.81
CA ILE A 746 25.83 -27.52 -3.35
C ILE A 746 25.74 -26.10 -3.95
N ARG A 747 26.85 -25.36 -4.00
CA ARG A 747 26.96 -24.05 -4.67
C ARG A 747 26.68 -24.14 -6.17
N ASP A 748 27.23 -25.17 -6.82
CA ASP A 748 27.20 -25.35 -8.26
C ASP A 748 25.90 -26.00 -8.77
N ALA A 749 24.98 -26.35 -7.87
CA ALA A 749 23.68 -26.90 -8.21
C ALA A 749 22.67 -25.80 -8.60
N GLY A 750 21.79 -26.11 -9.55
CA GLY A 750 20.62 -25.27 -9.83
C GLY A 750 19.60 -25.29 -8.69
N VAL A 751 18.79 -24.24 -8.58
CA VAL A 751 17.71 -24.14 -7.60
C VAL A 751 16.46 -24.88 -8.12
N MET A 752 15.89 -25.76 -7.30
CA MET A 752 14.61 -26.44 -7.59
C MET A 752 13.40 -25.52 -7.35
N GLY A 753 13.53 -24.62 -6.39
CA GLY A 753 12.53 -23.65 -5.97
C GLY A 753 12.93 -23.01 -4.64
N PHE A 754 12.07 -22.15 -4.12
CA PHE A 754 12.28 -21.46 -2.85
C PHE A 754 11.21 -21.84 -1.84
N VAL A 755 11.56 -21.83 -0.57
CA VAL A 755 10.64 -22.04 0.55
C VAL A 755 10.82 -20.96 1.60
N TYR A 756 9.74 -20.61 2.28
CA TYR A 756 9.67 -19.52 3.25
C TYR A 756 9.40 -20.07 4.65
N VAL A 757 10.13 -19.59 5.65
CA VAL A 757 9.98 -20.03 7.04
C VAL A 757 8.84 -19.24 7.70
N ALA A 758 7.69 -19.88 7.89
CA ALA A 758 6.48 -19.25 8.40
C ALA A 758 6.38 -19.26 9.94
N ASP A 759 7.02 -20.23 10.61
CA ASP A 759 7.09 -20.36 12.08
C ASP A 759 8.25 -21.29 12.48
N VAL A 760 8.83 -21.06 13.68
CA VAL A 760 9.92 -21.86 14.26
C VAL A 760 9.63 -22.12 15.74
N ASP A 761 9.25 -23.34 16.08
CA ASP A 761 9.06 -23.79 17.47
C ASP A 761 10.31 -24.53 17.96
N GLU A 762 11.23 -23.78 18.58
CA GLU A 762 12.46 -24.31 19.19
C GLU A 762 12.17 -25.27 20.37
N LYS A 763 11.02 -25.12 21.06
CA LYS A 763 10.66 -25.98 22.21
C LYS A 763 10.19 -27.35 21.75
N LYS A 764 9.45 -27.41 20.63
CA LYS A 764 8.98 -28.65 19.99
C LYS A 764 9.97 -29.18 18.93
N LYS A 765 11.08 -28.48 18.67
CA LYS A 765 12.03 -28.72 17.55
C LYS A 765 11.32 -28.90 16.19
N LYS A 766 10.43 -27.95 15.86
CA LYS A 766 9.64 -27.97 14.61
C LYS A 766 9.69 -26.65 13.86
N VAL A 767 9.72 -26.73 12.53
CA VAL A 767 9.65 -25.58 11.61
C VAL A 767 8.38 -25.72 10.76
N LYS A 768 7.68 -24.60 10.52
CA LYS A 768 6.58 -24.48 9.57
C LYS A 768 7.12 -23.82 8.31
N ILE A 769 7.12 -24.54 7.20
CA ILE A 769 7.72 -24.12 5.94
C ILE A 769 6.62 -23.99 4.89
N LEU A 770 6.52 -22.82 4.25
CA LEU A 770 5.67 -22.57 3.09
C LEU A 770 6.44 -22.90 1.81
N ALA A 771 5.87 -23.72 0.93
CA ALA A 771 6.46 -24.14 -0.33
C ALA A 771 5.47 -23.94 -1.49
N PRO A 772 5.93 -23.62 -2.72
CA PRO A 772 5.04 -23.43 -3.87
C PRO A 772 4.38 -24.73 -4.35
N LEU A 773 4.89 -25.89 -3.92
CA LEU A 773 4.40 -27.23 -4.26
C LEU A 773 4.37 -28.12 -3.01
N ASN A 774 3.49 -29.13 -3.01
CA ASN A 774 3.38 -30.13 -1.95
C ASN A 774 4.50 -31.21 -2.02
N THR A 775 5.71 -30.81 -2.39
CA THR A 775 6.90 -31.67 -2.48
C THR A 775 7.67 -31.56 -1.18
N ARG A 776 8.03 -32.68 -0.54
CA ARG A 776 8.96 -32.65 0.61
C ARG A 776 10.31 -32.09 0.17
N VAL A 777 10.90 -31.23 1.01
CA VAL A 777 12.21 -30.60 0.76
C VAL A 777 13.31 -31.11 1.71
N THR A 778 13.01 -32.10 2.56
CA THR A 778 13.91 -32.62 3.61
C THR A 778 15.03 -33.52 3.09
N ASP A 779 14.93 -34.04 1.88
CA ASP A 779 16.02 -34.77 1.21
C ASP A 779 17.09 -33.84 0.60
N ARG A 780 16.88 -32.51 0.65
CA ARG A 780 17.70 -31.50 -0.04
C ARG A 780 18.44 -30.55 0.89
N PRO A 781 19.63 -30.07 0.49
CA PRO A 781 20.30 -29.00 1.20
C PRO A 781 19.56 -27.69 0.92
N LEU A 782 19.19 -27.00 2.00
CA LEU A 782 18.56 -25.68 1.96
C LEU A 782 19.64 -24.62 2.19
N VAL A 783 19.77 -23.64 1.29
CA VAL A 783 20.75 -22.56 1.44
C VAL A 783 20.03 -21.29 1.91
N TRP A 784 20.57 -20.66 2.95
CA TRP A 784 20.05 -19.44 3.57
C TRP A 784 21.08 -18.31 3.50
N GLY A 785 20.80 -17.30 2.68
CA GLY A 785 21.57 -16.06 2.63
C GLY A 785 20.96 -14.97 3.52
N SER A 786 21.69 -13.87 3.71
CA SER A 786 21.17 -12.65 4.33
C SER A 786 20.35 -11.78 3.35
N TRP A 787 20.32 -12.15 2.07
CA TRP A 787 19.54 -11.49 1.02
C TRP A 787 18.65 -12.49 0.25
N PRO A 788 17.38 -12.15 -0.06
CA PRO A 788 16.64 -10.98 0.43
C PRO A 788 16.53 -10.98 1.96
N GLU A 789 16.29 -9.81 2.53
CA GLU A 789 16.06 -9.68 3.97
C GLU A 789 14.82 -10.48 4.42
N SER A 790 14.67 -10.69 5.72
CA SER A 790 13.42 -11.21 6.29
C SER A 790 12.26 -10.29 5.91
N THR A 791 11.38 -10.74 5.02
CA THR A 791 10.14 -10.03 4.71
C THR A 791 9.24 -10.02 5.95
N GLY A 792 8.16 -9.23 5.94
CA GLY A 792 7.08 -9.44 6.90
C GLY A 792 6.43 -10.82 6.78
N SER A 793 5.36 -11.04 7.55
CA SER A 793 4.47 -12.19 7.35
C SER A 793 3.90 -12.14 5.92
N LEU A 794 4.27 -13.10 5.07
CA LEU A 794 3.70 -13.22 3.73
C LEU A 794 2.21 -13.64 3.74
N MET A 795 1.70 -14.04 4.91
CA MET A 795 0.31 -14.43 5.14
C MET A 795 -0.52 -13.34 5.86
N ALA A 796 0.00 -12.12 5.93
CA ALA A 796 -0.78 -10.89 6.17
C ALA A 796 -1.20 -10.28 4.82
#